data_AF-A0A094H8S1-F1
#
_entry.id   AF-A0A094H8S1-F1
#
_cell.length_a   1.000
_cell.length_b   1.000
_cell.length_c   1.000
_cell.angle_alpha   90.00
_cell.angle_beta   90.00
_cell.angle_gamma   90.00
#
_symmetry.space_group_name_H-M   'P 1'
#
loop_
_entity.id
_entity.type
_entity.pdbx_description
1 polymer ?
#
loop_
_entity_poly.entity_id
_entity_poly.type
_entity_poly.pdbx_seq_one_letter_code
_entity_poly.pdbx_strand_id
1 'polypeptide(L)'
;MAVSKQTVYLWYTSMVAASCMNLYGYDAAAFNALQGSANWREHFHHPDPNVIGSVNTAYTIGCVISGFFVSAPISNYLGRRWAMMIGCMFVIVASFLAAFAPRNIGAFIGAKALVGIGQGITLPAGPVYISEITPAKTRGAVMSFWQLFFSVGNSMGFIVAFACSKKAEQLGNWDWKIVMLCQMIAPAFIVSSLWACPESPRWYIQKNRTEEAVAALTRIRNTREEVDAEIEQIQLAVAFEQKNNISGSYGPLWKDPSVRARLILAILMNVGQQCTGQGSLNNYSTIIFQKVFKDNDTIQLLNALNAILGIFFTLTATFTIDRFGRRFLLLTGAVGMSTCMLVVAILVTNTPDLGEGMKAQPVAIGTVFIMFLFGFFFKPSWGATVWVWTSEIFSMNVRSQAVAMSTQAQNVANAVLLQLFPLFLANEGFYAMYMFFAMNLVLAFFVYFFIPETKGKTLESMDILFGGANHAEDTTPDDPPMLGPEPTVSETVGEKKTTVAVVTDDKTEVKVDDTPLEDKTNVIKEIDDVNTLPRSASCAFVDQQLCQAERGRARLALNFKGLDYKTVWVEYPDIKPTFSPEIPPNAPPDTPYTIPAIRLGTTLIMHSRTIAARLEELHPEPSLHLDSPILAKLYKIQAKHLAPLYGFWMPLVSANVLGPRSKEYFDRTREEDEGMPLPEMLTKAESREEEAWENARGGLRELGALLEENPEGPFFMGPVVSYADLVVLAWLQFYWVVDKERLFDRAVKTEPVLDRLYEAGKQWLERNDH
;
A
#
# COMPACT_ATOMS: atom_id res chain seq x y z
N MET A 1 -12.28 16.04 20.10
CA MET A 1 -13.14 15.15 19.28
C MET A 1 -13.49 13.93 20.12
N ALA A 2 -14.74 13.47 20.08
CA ALA A 2 -15.10 12.17 20.66
C ALA A 2 -14.59 11.04 19.75
N VAL A 3 -14.02 9.99 20.33
CA VAL A 3 -13.61 8.81 19.56
C VAL A 3 -14.86 8.01 19.20
N SER A 4 -15.07 7.71 17.92
CA SER A 4 -16.25 6.94 17.49
C SER A 4 -16.19 5.48 17.95
N LYS A 5 -17.35 4.83 18.07
CA LYS A 5 -17.43 3.41 18.44
C LYS A 5 -16.68 2.52 17.44
N GLN A 6 -16.77 2.83 16.14
CA GLN A 6 -16.07 2.09 15.08
C GLN A 6 -14.55 2.29 15.17
N THR A 7 -14.07 3.49 15.52
CA THR A 7 -12.64 3.73 15.77
C THR A 7 -12.14 2.91 16.97
N VAL A 8 -12.90 2.86 18.07
CA VAL A 8 -12.55 2.00 19.22
C VAL A 8 -12.53 0.52 18.83
N TYR A 9 -13.48 0.06 18.03
CA TYR A 9 -13.53 -1.34 17.55
C TYR A 9 -12.39 -1.68 16.58
N LEU A 10 -12.01 -0.76 15.69
CA LEU A 10 -10.81 -0.89 14.83
C LEU A 10 -9.54 -1.03 15.68
N TRP A 11 -9.37 -0.18 16.70
CA TRP A 11 -8.23 -0.30 17.63
C TRP A 11 -8.28 -1.63 18.40
N TYR A 12 -9.43 -2.06 18.92
CA TYR A 12 -9.59 -3.34 19.60
C TYR A 12 -9.15 -4.52 18.71
N THR A 13 -9.71 -4.63 17.50
CA THR A 13 -9.40 -5.74 16.58
C THR A 13 -7.94 -5.73 16.15
N SER A 14 -7.36 -4.54 15.96
CA SER A 14 -5.94 -4.38 15.66
C SER A 14 -5.02 -4.74 16.84
N MET A 15 -5.40 -4.41 18.08
CA MET A 15 -4.63 -4.79 19.27
C MET A 15 -4.72 -6.29 19.55
N VAL A 16 -5.87 -6.94 19.29
CA VAL A 16 -6.00 -8.41 19.35
C VAL A 16 -5.03 -9.07 18.37
N ALA A 17 -5.02 -8.62 17.11
CA ALA A 17 -4.05 -9.10 16.13
C ALA A 17 -2.60 -8.82 16.56
N ALA A 18 -2.29 -7.61 17.02
CA ALA A 18 -0.96 -7.23 17.48
C ALA A 18 -0.48 -8.06 18.69
N SER A 19 -1.40 -8.49 19.55
CA SER A 19 -1.07 -9.34 20.69
C SER A 19 -0.54 -10.72 20.31
N CYS A 20 -0.69 -11.16 19.05
CA CYS A 20 0.00 -12.35 18.52
C CYS A 20 1.52 -12.30 18.69
N MET A 21 2.13 -11.11 18.66
CA MET A 21 3.56 -10.94 18.88
C MET A 21 4.00 -11.23 20.33
N ASN A 22 3.05 -11.30 21.28
CA ASN A 22 3.30 -11.73 22.66
C ASN A 22 3.84 -13.17 22.71
N LEU A 23 3.36 -14.07 21.84
CA LEU A 23 3.80 -15.47 21.77
C LEU A 23 5.34 -15.55 21.57
N TYR A 24 5.87 -14.75 20.65
CA TYR A 24 7.31 -14.70 20.35
C TYR A 24 8.11 -14.08 21.49
N GLY A 25 7.60 -12.99 22.09
CA GLY A 25 8.23 -12.37 23.25
C GLY A 25 8.30 -13.28 24.47
N TYR A 26 7.19 -13.96 24.79
CA TYR A 26 7.12 -14.87 25.93
C TYR A 26 8.04 -16.08 25.74
N ASP A 27 8.06 -16.69 24.55
CA ASP A 27 8.87 -17.88 24.28
C ASP A 27 10.38 -17.61 24.46
N ALA A 28 10.86 -16.45 23.99
CA ALA A 28 12.24 -16.01 24.16
C ALA A 28 12.63 -15.84 25.64
N ALA A 29 11.77 -15.20 26.44
CA ALA A 29 11.99 -15.02 27.87
C ALA A 29 11.89 -16.35 28.64
N ALA A 30 10.93 -17.20 28.31
CA ALA A 30 10.75 -18.52 28.90
C ALA A 30 11.97 -19.43 28.65
N PHE A 31 12.50 -19.45 27.42
CA PHE A 31 13.66 -20.27 27.09
C PHE A 31 14.97 -19.76 27.73
N ASN A 32 15.15 -18.45 27.92
CA ASN A 32 16.23 -17.91 28.74
C ASN A 32 16.10 -18.38 30.21
N ALA A 33 14.92 -18.26 30.80
CA ALA A 33 14.65 -18.68 32.17
C ALA A 33 14.88 -20.18 32.42
N LEU A 34 14.45 -21.03 31.47
CA LEU A 34 14.66 -22.48 31.51
C LEU A 34 16.14 -22.86 31.62
N GLN A 35 17.02 -22.20 30.84
CA GLN A 35 18.48 -22.42 30.92
C GLN A 35 19.06 -22.04 32.29
N GLY A 36 18.46 -21.07 32.98
CA GLY A 36 18.84 -20.65 34.33
C GLY A 36 18.33 -21.56 35.46
N SER A 37 17.26 -22.34 35.25
CA SER A 37 16.72 -23.23 36.28
C SER A 37 17.65 -24.41 36.58
N ALA A 38 17.88 -24.68 37.86
CA ALA A 38 18.57 -25.90 38.30
C ALA A 38 17.66 -27.13 38.13
N ASN A 39 16.39 -27.02 38.51
CA ASN A 39 15.41 -28.10 38.41
C ASN A 39 15.18 -28.55 36.96
N TRP A 40 15.14 -27.63 35.99
CA TRP A 40 15.01 -27.99 34.57
C TRP A 40 16.23 -28.77 34.08
N ARG A 41 17.45 -28.31 34.41
CA ARG A 41 18.68 -29.01 34.03
C ARG A 41 18.77 -30.40 34.66
N GLU A 42 18.43 -30.54 35.94
CA GLU A 42 18.35 -31.84 36.63
C GLU A 42 17.32 -32.77 35.96
N HIS A 43 16.13 -32.26 35.62
CA HIS A 43 15.05 -33.05 34.99
C HIS A 43 15.46 -33.72 33.68
N PHE A 44 16.32 -33.05 32.91
CA PHE A 44 16.82 -33.51 31.61
C PHE A 44 18.28 -33.98 31.66
N HIS A 45 18.78 -34.36 32.84
CA HIS A 45 20.11 -34.96 33.03
C HIS A 45 21.29 -34.08 32.57
N HIS A 46 21.22 -32.78 32.87
CA HIS A 46 22.21 -31.76 32.50
C HIS A 46 22.55 -31.77 30.99
N PRO A 47 21.61 -31.37 30.12
CA PRO A 47 21.80 -31.45 28.68
C PRO A 47 22.99 -30.61 28.21
N ASP A 48 23.82 -31.19 27.35
CA ASP A 48 24.98 -30.51 26.77
C ASP A 48 24.60 -29.21 26.03
N PRO A 49 25.51 -28.23 25.91
CA PRO A 49 25.27 -26.99 25.15
C PRO A 49 24.77 -27.23 23.72
N ASN A 50 25.23 -28.31 23.07
CA ASN A 50 24.76 -28.72 21.74
C ASN A 50 23.29 -29.16 21.75
N VAL A 51 22.82 -29.81 22.81
CA VAL A 51 21.43 -30.24 22.96
C VAL A 51 20.53 -29.04 23.28
N ILE A 52 20.99 -28.10 24.13
CA ILE A 52 20.30 -26.83 24.37
C ILE A 52 20.17 -26.02 23.07
N GLY A 53 21.24 -25.92 22.26
CA GLY A 53 21.20 -25.30 20.93
C GLY A 53 20.23 -26.02 19.98
N SER A 54 20.14 -27.35 20.07
CA SER A 54 19.20 -28.16 19.27
C SER A 54 17.74 -27.87 19.60
N VAL A 55 17.40 -27.58 20.87
CA VAL A 55 16.03 -27.16 21.26
C VAL A 55 15.62 -25.85 20.55
N ASN A 56 16.50 -24.85 20.57
CA ASN A 56 16.26 -23.57 19.90
C ASN A 56 16.24 -23.71 18.36
N THR A 57 17.10 -24.56 17.83
CA THR A 57 17.14 -24.89 16.40
C THR A 57 15.85 -25.56 15.94
N ALA A 58 15.32 -26.51 16.71
CA ALA A 58 14.06 -27.20 16.38
C ALA A 58 12.86 -26.23 16.39
N TYR A 59 12.80 -25.32 17.36
CA TYR A 59 11.82 -24.22 17.36
C TYR A 59 11.95 -23.35 16.09
N THR A 60 13.17 -22.96 15.72
CA THR A 60 13.41 -22.14 14.53
C THR A 60 13.04 -22.87 13.24
N ILE A 61 13.44 -24.13 13.08
CA ILE A 61 13.08 -24.96 11.92
C ILE A 61 11.56 -25.09 11.79
N GLY A 62 10.85 -25.33 12.90
CA GLY A 62 9.38 -25.37 12.90
C GLY A 62 8.76 -24.06 12.41
N CYS A 63 9.29 -22.92 12.87
CA CYS A 63 8.84 -21.59 12.47
C CYS A 63 9.14 -21.28 11.00
N VAL A 64 10.33 -21.63 10.52
CA VAL A 64 10.77 -21.43 9.13
C VAL A 64 9.91 -22.28 8.19
N ILE A 65 9.75 -23.58 8.46
CA ILE A 65 8.96 -24.48 7.61
C ILE A 65 7.49 -24.04 7.57
N SER A 66 6.87 -23.74 8.71
CA SER A 66 5.47 -23.33 8.72
C SER A 66 5.27 -21.93 8.12
N GLY A 67 6.19 -21.00 8.35
CA GLY A 67 6.15 -19.65 7.78
C GLY A 67 6.28 -19.64 6.25
N PHE A 68 7.26 -20.37 5.70
CA PHE A 68 7.45 -20.44 4.24
C PHE A 68 6.39 -21.28 3.53
N PHE A 69 6.00 -22.45 4.06
CA PHE A 69 5.18 -23.40 3.29
C PHE A 69 3.72 -23.48 3.71
N VAL A 70 3.36 -23.02 4.92
CA VAL A 70 2.04 -23.28 5.52
C VAL A 70 1.26 -21.98 5.79
N SER A 71 1.93 -20.91 6.23
CA SER A 71 1.27 -19.64 6.62
C SER A 71 0.49 -19.00 5.47
N ALA A 72 1.12 -18.80 4.31
CA ALA A 72 0.45 -18.16 3.17
C ALA A 72 -0.71 -19.01 2.59
N PRO A 73 -0.58 -20.33 2.35
CA PRO A 73 -1.72 -21.16 1.95
C PRO A 73 -2.89 -21.14 2.93
N ILE A 74 -2.64 -21.23 4.25
CA ILE A 74 -3.70 -21.14 5.26
C ILE A 74 -4.36 -19.77 5.24
N SER A 75 -3.58 -18.68 5.25
CA SER A 75 -4.09 -17.30 5.25
C SER A 75 -4.89 -16.94 3.99
N ASN A 76 -4.55 -17.53 2.84
CA ASN A 76 -5.26 -17.33 1.58
C ASN A 76 -6.50 -18.24 1.46
N TYR A 77 -6.44 -19.48 1.95
CA TYR A 77 -7.57 -20.41 1.84
C TYR A 77 -8.63 -20.19 2.92
N LEU A 78 -8.25 -20.15 4.19
CA LEU A 78 -9.16 -20.05 5.35
C LEU A 78 -9.40 -18.62 5.85
N GLY A 79 -8.50 -17.68 5.52
CA GLY A 79 -8.54 -16.31 6.03
C GLY A 79 -7.48 -16.04 7.11
N ARG A 80 -7.25 -14.76 7.41
CA ARG A 80 -6.18 -14.30 8.29
C ARG A 80 -6.53 -14.56 9.75
N ARG A 81 -7.80 -14.39 10.14
CA ARG A 81 -8.33 -14.68 11.48
C ARG A 81 -8.12 -16.15 11.84
N TRP A 82 -8.47 -17.05 10.91
CA TRP A 82 -8.27 -18.49 11.10
C TRP A 82 -6.80 -18.90 11.16
N ALA A 83 -5.92 -18.29 10.34
CA ALA A 83 -4.48 -18.51 10.43
C ALA A 83 -3.94 -18.18 11.85
N MET A 84 -4.32 -17.02 12.40
CA MET A 84 -3.94 -16.63 13.76
C MET A 84 -4.48 -17.60 14.82
N MET A 85 -5.75 -18.02 14.72
CA MET A 85 -6.35 -18.99 15.66
C MET A 85 -5.63 -20.35 15.62
N ILE A 86 -5.38 -20.89 14.43
CA ILE A 86 -4.71 -22.20 14.25
C ILE A 86 -3.31 -22.16 14.89
N GLY A 87 -2.51 -21.15 14.58
CA GLY A 87 -1.16 -21.03 15.15
C GLY A 87 -1.17 -20.85 16.68
N CYS A 88 -2.13 -20.09 17.23
CA CYS A 88 -2.32 -20.00 18.68
C CYS A 88 -2.70 -21.35 19.33
N MET A 89 -3.57 -22.14 18.69
CA MET A 89 -3.93 -23.49 19.17
C MET A 89 -2.72 -24.43 19.16
N PHE A 90 -1.86 -24.37 18.14
CA PHE A 90 -0.58 -25.10 18.14
C PHE A 90 0.30 -24.72 19.32
N VAL A 91 0.45 -23.41 19.63
CA VAL A 91 1.25 -22.96 20.79
C VAL A 91 0.63 -23.42 22.12
N ILE A 92 -0.70 -23.40 22.27
CA ILE A 92 -1.39 -23.90 23.49
C ILE A 92 -1.07 -25.39 23.72
N VAL A 93 -1.27 -26.23 22.70
CA VAL A 93 -1.00 -27.68 22.78
C VAL A 93 0.48 -27.94 23.02
N ALA A 94 1.36 -27.25 22.29
CA ALA A 94 2.80 -27.40 22.41
C ALA A 94 3.34 -26.98 23.80
N SER A 95 2.82 -25.90 24.38
CA SER A 95 3.20 -25.44 25.73
C SER A 95 2.80 -26.46 26.80
N PHE A 96 1.61 -27.06 26.67
CA PHE A 96 1.15 -28.15 27.53
C PHE A 96 2.06 -29.39 27.40
N LEU A 97 2.36 -29.81 26.17
CA LEU A 97 3.28 -30.93 25.91
C LEU A 97 4.70 -30.67 26.45
N ALA A 98 5.19 -29.43 26.40
CA ALA A 98 6.49 -29.06 26.95
C ALA A 98 6.50 -29.12 28.49
N ALA A 99 5.46 -28.63 29.17
CA ALA A 99 5.34 -28.68 30.63
C ALA A 99 5.22 -30.11 31.19
N PHE A 100 4.62 -31.03 30.41
CA PHE A 100 4.46 -32.44 30.76
C PHE A 100 5.39 -33.37 29.98
N ALA A 101 6.47 -32.84 29.39
CA ALA A 101 7.49 -33.65 28.74
C ALA A 101 8.08 -34.69 29.72
N PRO A 102 8.24 -35.97 29.31
CA PRO A 102 9.01 -36.95 30.05
C PRO A 102 10.46 -36.51 30.23
N ARG A 103 11.23 -37.19 31.11
CA ARG A 103 12.68 -36.96 31.30
C ARG A 103 13.54 -37.11 30.04
N ASN A 104 12.97 -37.57 28.93
CA ASN A 104 13.62 -37.55 27.61
C ASN A 104 13.45 -36.17 26.95
N ILE A 105 14.55 -35.45 26.78
CA ILE A 105 14.59 -34.13 26.13
C ILE A 105 14.08 -34.13 24.68
N GLY A 106 14.09 -35.28 23.98
CA GLY A 106 13.52 -35.40 22.63
C GLY A 106 12.03 -35.01 22.55
N ALA A 107 11.25 -35.32 23.59
CA ALA A 107 9.85 -34.90 23.67
C ALA A 107 9.72 -33.37 23.85
N PHE A 108 10.62 -32.77 24.63
CA PHE A 108 10.68 -31.31 24.82
C PHE A 108 11.12 -30.58 23.53
N ILE A 109 12.08 -31.15 22.79
CA ILE A 109 12.50 -30.68 21.46
C ILE A 109 11.32 -30.72 20.47
N GLY A 110 10.57 -31.84 20.44
CA GLY A 110 9.35 -31.97 19.62
C GLY A 110 8.27 -30.95 19.98
N ALA A 111 8.04 -30.71 21.27
CA ALA A 111 7.12 -29.68 21.74
C ALA A 111 7.58 -28.27 21.31
N LYS A 112 8.88 -27.94 21.42
CA LYS A 112 9.42 -26.66 20.96
C LYS A 112 9.34 -26.48 19.44
N ALA A 113 9.47 -27.55 18.66
CA ALA A 113 9.20 -27.52 17.22
C ALA A 113 7.72 -27.20 16.91
N LEU A 114 6.77 -27.74 17.68
CA LEU A 114 5.34 -27.41 17.55
C LEU A 114 5.04 -25.96 17.96
N VAL A 115 5.70 -25.41 18.99
CA VAL A 115 5.62 -23.96 19.29
C VAL A 115 6.11 -23.15 18.08
N GLY A 116 7.23 -23.55 17.48
CA GLY A 116 7.77 -22.95 16.27
C GLY A 116 6.76 -22.96 15.13
N ILE A 117 6.16 -24.12 14.83
CA ILE A 117 5.12 -24.26 13.79
C ILE A 117 3.96 -23.30 14.04
N GLY A 118 3.44 -23.23 15.26
CA GLY A 118 2.35 -22.31 15.62
C GLY A 118 2.72 -20.85 15.39
N GLN A 119 3.91 -20.44 15.86
CA GLN A 119 4.37 -19.06 15.68
C GLN A 119 4.66 -18.70 14.22
N GLY A 120 5.23 -19.61 13.42
CA GLY A 120 5.48 -19.35 11.99
C GLY A 120 4.21 -19.19 11.17
N ILE A 121 3.08 -19.74 11.61
CA ILE A 121 1.76 -19.48 11.01
C ILE A 121 1.23 -18.10 11.45
N THR A 122 1.26 -17.81 12.76
CA THR A 122 0.65 -16.58 13.32
C THR A 122 1.46 -15.30 13.02
N LEU A 123 2.79 -15.36 13.06
CA LEU A 123 3.67 -14.19 12.94
C LEU A 123 3.50 -13.42 11.62
N PRO A 124 3.36 -14.05 10.44
CA PRO A 124 3.03 -13.33 9.20
C PRO A 124 1.56 -12.91 9.10
N ALA A 125 0.63 -13.68 9.67
CA ALA A 125 -0.80 -13.43 9.56
C ALA A 125 -1.24 -12.14 10.29
N GLY A 126 -0.69 -11.89 11.48
CA GLY A 126 -0.99 -10.70 12.30
C GLY A 126 -0.72 -9.35 11.62
N PRO A 127 0.50 -9.05 11.12
CA PRO A 127 0.80 -7.77 10.48
C PRO A 127 0.09 -7.61 9.14
N VAL A 128 -0.13 -8.72 8.40
CA VAL A 128 -0.95 -8.70 7.16
C VAL A 128 -2.38 -8.29 7.49
N TYR A 129 -3.02 -8.94 8.48
CA TYR A 129 -4.37 -8.59 8.94
C TYR A 129 -4.46 -7.12 9.38
N ILE A 130 -3.53 -6.64 10.21
CA ILE A 130 -3.46 -5.23 10.61
C ILE A 130 -3.39 -4.30 9.38
N SER A 131 -2.55 -4.64 8.39
CA SER A 131 -2.39 -3.83 7.18
C SER A 131 -3.64 -3.78 6.29
N GLU A 132 -4.50 -4.81 6.36
CA GLU A 132 -5.73 -4.94 5.57
C GLU A 132 -6.97 -4.33 6.26
N ILE A 133 -6.96 -4.15 7.59
CA ILE A 133 -8.07 -3.49 8.30
C ILE A 133 -7.79 -2.01 8.63
N THR A 134 -6.52 -1.61 8.72
CA THR A 134 -6.12 -0.28 9.20
C THR A 134 -5.90 0.72 8.07
N PRO A 135 -6.56 1.90 8.11
CA PRO A 135 -6.33 2.98 7.15
C PRO A 135 -4.86 3.39 7.06
N ALA A 136 -4.39 3.76 5.87
CA ALA A 136 -2.98 4.09 5.63
C ALA A 136 -2.41 5.13 6.63
N LYS A 137 -3.20 6.15 6.97
CA LYS A 137 -2.82 7.24 7.90
C LYS A 137 -2.51 6.79 9.33
N THR A 138 -3.12 5.71 9.82
CA THR A 138 -2.93 5.21 11.19
C THR A 138 -2.15 3.88 11.24
N ARG A 139 -1.88 3.26 10.09
CA ARG A 139 -1.21 1.95 9.98
C ARG A 139 0.15 1.92 10.68
N GLY A 140 0.99 2.93 10.51
CA GLY A 140 2.30 3.01 11.17
C GLY A 140 2.19 3.02 12.71
N ALA A 141 1.28 3.84 13.25
CA ALA A 141 1.00 3.93 14.67
C ALA A 141 0.36 2.66 15.25
N VAL A 142 -0.45 1.92 14.48
CA VAL A 142 -1.00 0.61 14.93
C VAL A 142 0.09 -0.47 14.87
N MET A 143 0.92 -0.46 13.83
CA MET A 143 2.03 -1.41 13.67
C MET A 143 3.15 -1.20 14.71
N SER A 144 3.32 -0.03 15.33
CA SER A 144 4.25 0.10 16.47
C SER A 144 3.80 -0.71 17.70
N PHE A 145 2.49 -0.92 17.88
CA PHE A 145 1.97 -1.80 18.94
C PHE A 145 2.28 -3.29 18.69
N TRP A 146 2.50 -3.72 17.44
CA TRP A 146 3.01 -5.07 17.14
C TRP A 146 4.29 -5.35 17.94
N GLN A 147 5.26 -4.44 17.85
CA GLN A 147 6.51 -4.55 18.60
C GLN A 147 6.32 -4.31 20.10
N LEU A 148 5.33 -3.52 20.52
CA LEU A 148 5.00 -3.36 21.94
C LEU A 148 4.58 -4.69 22.57
N PHE A 149 3.73 -5.47 21.90
CA PHE A 149 3.28 -6.77 22.40
C PHE A 149 4.41 -7.81 22.50
N PHE A 150 5.46 -7.72 21.67
CA PHE A 150 6.70 -8.47 21.90
C PHE A 150 7.30 -8.15 23.28
N SER A 151 7.47 -6.86 23.59
CA SER A 151 8.04 -6.42 24.86
C SER A 151 7.14 -6.75 26.06
N VAL A 152 5.81 -6.74 25.89
CA VAL A 152 4.85 -7.21 26.90
C VAL A 152 5.01 -8.72 27.15
N GLY A 153 5.04 -9.54 26.11
CA GLY A 153 5.23 -11.00 26.24
C GLY A 153 6.55 -11.37 26.90
N ASN A 154 7.64 -10.72 26.48
CA ASN A 154 8.97 -10.88 27.08
C ASN A 154 8.98 -10.48 28.56
N SER A 155 8.25 -9.42 28.94
CA SER A 155 8.09 -9.01 30.34
C SER A 155 7.29 -10.02 31.15
N MET A 156 6.17 -10.52 30.61
CA MET A 156 5.38 -11.56 31.26
C MET A 156 6.23 -12.81 31.53
N GLY A 157 7.01 -13.26 30.55
CA GLY A 157 7.91 -14.41 30.70
C GLY A 157 8.95 -14.20 31.80
N PHE A 158 9.69 -13.09 31.80
CA PHE A 158 10.71 -12.81 32.81
C PHE A 158 10.13 -12.55 34.22
N ILE A 159 8.95 -11.93 34.34
CA ILE A 159 8.28 -11.73 35.64
C ILE A 159 7.81 -13.07 36.23
N VAL A 160 7.22 -13.95 35.42
CA VAL A 160 6.81 -15.29 35.86
C VAL A 160 8.05 -16.12 36.25
N ALA A 161 9.10 -16.08 35.43
CA ALA A 161 10.37 -16.74 35.72
C ALA A 161 10.99 -16.30 37.05
N PHE A 162 11.05 -14.99 37.33
CA PHE A 162 11.56 -14.43 38.58
C PHE A 162 10.69 -14.81 39.80
N ALA A 163 9.36 -14.84 39.63
CA ALA A 163 8.44 -15.29 40.68
C ALA A 163 8.62 -16.79 41.00
N CYS A 164 8.87 -17.61 39.98
CA CYS A 164 9.17 -19.04 40.13
C CYS A 164 10.57 -19.29 40.71
N SER A 165 11.60 -18.53 40.31
CA SER A 165 12.97 -18.71 40.81
C SER A 165 13.06 -18.49 42.32
N LYS A 166 12.38 -17.46 42.84
CA LYS A 166 12.30 -17.17 44.29
C LYS A 166 11.66 -18.27 45.14
N LYS A 167 10.97 -19.22 44.52
CA LYS A 167 10.36 -20.38 45.20
C LYS A 167 10.84 -21.72 44.62
N ALA A 168 11.96 -21.74 43.91
CA ALA A 168 12.44 -22.92 43.19
C ALA A 168 12.63 -24.16 44.10
N GLU A 169 13.10 -23.97 45.34
CA GLU A 169 13.24 -25.05 46.32
C GLU A 169 11.89 -25.62 46.79
N GLN A 170 10.87 -24.75 46.93
CA GLN A 170 9.52 -25.14 47.37
C GLN A 170 8.69 -25.76 46.23
N LEU A 171 8.94 -25.34 45.00
CA LEU A 171 8.26 -25.80 43.79
C LEU A 171 8.89 -27.07 43.20
N GLY A 172 10.19 -27.28 43.40
CA GLY A 172 10.96 -28.29 42.69
C GLY A 172 10.74 -28.18 41.19
N ASN A 173 10.40 -29.29 40.54
CA ASN A 173 10.07 -29.35 39.09
C ASN A 173 8.89 -28.47 38.64
N TRP A 174 8.11 -27.86 39.54
CA TRP A 174 7.04 -26.94 39.15
C TRP A 174 7.55 -25.53 38.78
N ASP A 175 8.78 -25.17 39.13
CA ASP A 175 9.37 -23.86 38.81
C ASP A 175 9.32 -23.55 37.31
N TRP A 176 9.83 -24.47 36.48
CA TRP A 176 9.90 -24.32 35.03
C TRP A 176 8.61 -24.74 34.33
N LYS A 177 7.84 -25.65 34.92
CA LYS A 177 6.54 -26.07 34.38
C LYS A 177 5.50 -24.97 34.45
N ILE A 178 5.50 -24.18 35.52
CA ILE A 178 4.61 -23.01 35.63
C ILE A 178 4.96 -21.98 34.54
N VAL A 179 6.25 -21.72 34.28
CA VAL A 179 6.69 -20.85 33.17
C VAL A 179 6.15 -21.36 31.83
N MET A 180 6.25 -22.66 31.54
CA MET A 180 5.69 -23.22 30.30
C MET A 180 4.15 -23.20 30.24
N LEU A 181 3.45 -23.44 31.35
CA LEU A 181 1.98 -23.38 31.38
C LEU A 181 1.46 -21.94 31.24
N CYS A 182 2.15 -20.96 31.82
CA CYS A 182 1.79 -19.55 31.67
C CYS A 182 1.95 -19.03 30.23
N GLN A 183 2.76 -19.69 29.38
CA GLN A 183 2.82 -19.43 27.93
C GLN A 183 1.46 -19.61 27.23
N MET A 184 0.55 -20.41 27.80
CA MET A 184 -0.79 -20.65 27.25
C MET A 184 -1.76 -19.46 27.44
N ILE A 185 -1.47 -18.53 28.37
CA ILE A 185 -2.39 -17.45 28.76
C ILE A 185 -2.65 -16.48 27.59
N ALA A 186 -1.58 -15.99 26.95
CA ALA A 186 -1.69 -15.07 25.82
C ALA A 186 -2.43 -15.68 24.60
N PRO A 187 -2.05 -16.86 24.05
CA PRO A 187 -2.78 -17.47 22.94
C PRO A 187 -4.22 -17.87 23.30
N ALA A 188 -4.52 -18.24 24.55
CA ALA A 188 -5.91 -18.49 24.97
C ALA A 188 -6.77 -17.22 24.93
N PHE A 189 -6.22 -16.08 25.39
CA PHE A 189 -6.86 -14.77 25.28
C PHE A 189 -7.04 -14.31 23.82
N ILE A 190 -6.07 -14.60 22.96
CA ILE A 190 -6.15 -14.30 21.52
C ILE A 190 -7.25 -15.13 20.86
N VAL A 191 -7.27 -16.45 21.09
CA VAL A 191 -8.28 -17.34 20.50
C VAL A 191 -9.70 -16.95 20.94
N SER A 192 -9.91 -16.57 22.20
CA SER A 192 -11.23 -16.09 22.66
C SER A 192 -11.61 -14.73 22.07
N SER A 193 -10.66 -13.79 21.96
CA SER A 193 -10.89 -12.45 21.42
C SER A 193 -11.08 -12.41 19.89
N LEU A 194 -10.44 -13.32 19.14
CA LEU A 194 -10.55 -13.37 17.69
C LEU A 194 -11.98 -13.69 17.20
N TRP A 195 -12.81 -14.38 17.99
CA TRP A 195 -14.23 -14.58 17.65
C TRP A 195 -15.01 -13.28 17.51
N ALA A 196 -14.64 -12.24 18.27
CA ALA A 196 -15.26 -10.92 18.20
C ALA A 196 -14.70 -10.05 17.07
N CYS A 197 -13.65 -10.49 16.37
CA CYS A 197 -13.01 -9.78 15.27
C CYS A 197 -13.63 -10.16 13.91
N PRO A 198 -13.77 -9.21 12.97
CA PRO A 198 -14.12 -9.53 11.59
C PRO A 198 -12.97 -10.33 10.93
N GLU A 199 -13.24 -10.94 9.78
CA GLU A 199 -12.18 -11.39 8.87
C GLU A 199 -11.82 -10.24 7.91
N SER A 200 -10.65 -10.33 7.27
CA SER A 200 -10.18 -9.32 6.31
C SER A 200 -11.20 -9.02 5.19
N PRO A 201 -11.61 -7.76 4.99
CA PRO A 201 -12.51 -7.36 3.88
C PRO A 201 -11.94 -7.76 2.50
N ARG A 202 -10.62 -7.64 2.34
CA ARG A 202 -9.91 -8.05 1.12
C ARG A 202 -9.96 -9.56 0.89
N TRP A 203 -9.86 -10.38 1.96
CA TRP A 203 -10.05 -11.82 1.82
C TRP A 203 -11.47 -12.19 1.41
N TYR A 204 -12.49 -11.49 1.96
CA TYR A 204 -13.87 -11.69 1.54
C TYR A 204 -14.09 -11.38 0.05
N ILE A 205 -13.55 -10.26 -0.45
CA ILE A 205 -13.62 -9.92 -1.88
C ILE A 205 -12.84 -10.93 -2.74
N GLN A 206 -11.65 -11.39 -2.33
CA GLN A 206 -10.91 -12.48 -2.99
C GLN A 206 -11.66 -13.83 -3.00
N LYS A 207 -12.73 -13.98 -2.21
CA LYS A 207 -13.63 -15.14 -2.18
C LYS A 207 -15.01 -14.86 -2.80
N ASN A 208 -15.18 -13.73 -3.50
CA ASN A 208 -16.44 -13.27 -4.09
C ASN A 208 -17.58 -13.08 -3.07
N ARG A 209 -17.24 -12.69 -1.82
CA ARG A 209 -18.19 -12.50 -0.69
C ARG A 209 -18.33 -11.02 -0.33
N THR A 210 -18.72 -10.20 -1.31
CA THR A 210 -18.79 -8.73 -1.18
C THR A 210 -19.66 -8.26 -0.01
N GLU A 211 -20.83 -8.87 0.21
CA GLU A 211 -21.73 -8.49 1.32
C GLU A 211 -21.07 -8.61 2.70
N GLU A 212 -20.25 -9.64 2.91
CA GLU A 212 -19.52 -9.83 4.17
C GLU A 212 -18.33 -8.87 4.28
N ALA A 213 -17.68 -8.49 3.18
CA ALA A 213 -16.68 -7.44 3.17
C ALA A 213 -17.29 -6.08 3.57
N VAL A 214 -18.45 -5.74 3.02
CA VAL A 214 -19.24 -4.55 3.35
C VAL A 214 -19.63 -4.57 4.83
N ALA A 215 -20.13 -5.69 5.33
CA ALA A 215 -20.51 -5.85 6.73
C ALA A 215 -19.31 -5.78 7.70
N ALA A 216 -18.13 -6.23 7.27
CA ALA A 216 -16.88 -6.11 8.02
C ALA A 216 -16.40 -4.65 8.08
N LEU A 217 -16.31 -3.96 6.93
CA LEU A 217 -15.89 -2.56 6.86
C LEU A 217 -16.83 -1.61 7.61
N THR A 218 -18.15 -1.82 7.52
CA THR A 218 -19.17 -1.02 8.23
C THR A 218 -18.99 -1.06 9.76
N ARG A 219 -18.31 -2.07 10.33
CA ARG A 219 -17.99 -2.12 11.77
C ARG A 219 -16.74 -1.32 12.15
N ILE A 220 -15.83 -1.05 11.20
CA ILE A 220 -14.50 -0.43 11.44
C ILE A 220 -14.31 0.93 10.73
N ARG A 221 -15.30 1.41 9.97
CA ARG A 221 -15.34 2.74 9.32
C ARG A 221 -16.48 3.59 9.86
N ASN A 222 -16.39 4.91 9.67
CA ASN A 222 -17.31 5.86 10.30
C ASN A 222 -18.50 6.21 9.42
N THR A 223 -18.26 6.43 8.12
CA THR A 223 -19.30 6.78 7.15
C THR A 223 -19.55 5.65 6.17
N ARG A 224 -20.67 5.71 5.46
CA ARG A 224 -20.99 4.74 4.42
C ARG A 224 -20.16 4.99 3.16
N GLU A 225 -19.89 6.25 2.82
CA GLU A 225 -19.04 6.59 1.67
C GLU A 225 -17.61 6.04 1.81
N GLU A 226 -17.02 6.09 3.02
CA GLU A 226 -15.72 5.45 3.31
C GLU A 226 -15.74 3.95 3.01
N VAL A 227 -16.84 3.25 3.35
CA VAL A 227 -16.98 1.81 3.13
C VAL A 227 -17.10 1.48 1.66
N ASP A 228 -17.96 2.18 0.92
CA ASP A 228 -18.23 1.86 -0.48
C ASP A 228 -17.03 2.18 -1.37
N ALA A 229 -16.34 3.31 -1.14
CA ALA A 229 -15.10 3.65 -1.83
C ALA A 229 -13.96 2.65 -1.54
N GLU A 230 -13.82 2.17 -0.30
CA GLU A 230 -12.80 1.16 0.04
C GLU A 230 -13.15 -0.23 -0.53
N ILE A 231 -14.43 -0.59 -0.62
CA ILE A 231 -14.88 -1.81 -1.32
C ILE A 231 -14.53 -1.73 -2.81
N GLU A 232 -14.84 -0.63 -3.48
CA GLU A 232 -14.56 -0.41 -4.90
C GLU A 232 -13.04 -0.52 -5.18
N GLN A 233 -12.21 0.19 -4.42
CA GLN A 233 -10.75 0.10 -4.53
C GLN A 233 -10.22 -1.32 -4.34
N ILE A 234 -10.75 -2.08 -3.37
CA ILE A 234 -10.34 -3.46 -3.15
C ILE A 234 -10.84 -4.38 -4.28
N GLN A 235 -12.03 -4.16 -4.83
CA GLN A 235 -12.56 -4.91 -5.96
C GLN A 235 -11.71 -4.71 -7.22
N LEU A 236 -11.38 -3.47 -7.56
CA LEU A 236 -10.50 -3.15 -8.69
C LEU A 236 -9.12 -3.79 -8.54
N ALA A 237 -8.51 -3.67 -7.35
CA ALA A 237 -7.24 -4.33 -7.06
C ALA A 237 -7.29 -5.85 -7.18
N VAL A 238 -8.37 -6.50 -6.73
CA VAL A 238 -8.54 -7.97 -6.83
C VAL A 238 -8.85 -8.41 -8.27
N ALA A 239 -9.66 -7.66 -9.01
CA ALA A 239 -9.96 -7.94 -10.42
C ALA A 239 -8.69 -7.85 -11.27
N PHE A 240 -7.87 -6.82 -11.05
CA PHE A 240 -6.57 -6.65 -11.67
C PHE A 240 -5.61 -7.82 -11.38
N GLU A 241 -5.48 -8.21 -10.10
CA GLU A 241 -4.67 -9.36 -9.68
C GLU A 241 -5.09 -10.67 -10.38
N GLN A 242 -6.40 -10.89 -10.56
CA GLN A 242 -6.94 -12.05 -11.28
C GLN A 242 -6.66 -11.96 -12.79
N LYS A 243 -6.95 -10.82 -13.42
CA LYS A 243 -6.77 -10.58 -14.87
C LYS A 243 -5.33 -10.77 -15.32
N ASN A 244 -4.36 -10.26 -14.56
CA ASN A 244 -2.93 -10.39 -14.87
C ASN A 244 -2.30 -11.72 -14.41
N ASN A 245 -3.11 -12.72 -14.02
CA ASN A 245 -2.63 -14.00 -13.48
C ASN A 245 -1.61 -13.83 -12.34
N ILE A 246 -1.73 -12.76 -11.55
CA ILE A 246 -0.90 -12.50 -10.37
C ILE A 246 -1.42 -13.37 -9.22
N SER A 247 -1.28 -14.68 -9.40
CA SER A 247 -1.56 -15.66 -8.36
C SER A 247 -0.75 -15.33 -7.10
N GLY A 248 -1.34 -15.59 -5.93
CA GLY A 248 -0.64 -15.56 -4.64
C GLY A 248 0.41 -16.68 -4.47
N SER A 249 1.05 -17.09 -5.57
CA SER A 249 2.19 -17.99 -5.63
C SER A 249 3.48 -17.25 -5.28
N TYR A 250 4.54 -17.99 -4.99
CA TYR A 250 5.88 -17.43 -4.77
C TYR A 250 6.58 -16.97 -6.07
N GLY A 251 5.98 -17.26 -7.24
CA GLY A 251 6.58 -16.95 -8.56
C GLY A 251 6.86 -15.46 -8.85
N PRO A 252 5.90 -14.53 -8.66
CA PRO A 252 6.08 -13.11 -8.97
C PRO A 252 7.26 -12.46 -8.22
N LEU A 253 7.48 -12.85 -6.97
CA LEU A 253 8.56 -12.36 -6.09
C LEU A 253 9.97 -12.45 -6.68
N TRP A 254 10.20 -13.42 -7.57
CA TRP A 254 11.50 -13.68 -8.19
C TRP A 254 11.59 -13.25 -9.65
N LYS A 255 10.43 -13.18 -10.33
CA LYS A 255 10.33 -12.81 -11.75
C LYS A 255 10.36 -11.30 -11.95
N ASP A 256 9.64 -10.55 -11.12
CA ASP A 256 9.62 -9.09 -11.20
C ASP A 256 10.91 -8.49 -10.60
N PRO A 257 11.69 -7.67 -11.35
CA PRO A 257 12.93 -7.09 -10.85
C PRO A 257 12.75 -6.13 -9.66
N SER A 258 11.66 -5.36 -9.62
CA SER A 258 11.39 -4.35 -8.58
C SER A 258 10.88 -5.00 -7.29
N VAL A 259 9.97 -5.96 -7.40
CA VAL A 259 9.53 -6.77 -6.26
C VAL A 259 10.69 -7.57 -5.69
N ARG A 260 11.55 -8.15 -6.55
CA ARG A 260 12.76 -8.86 -6.10
C ARG A 260 13.75 -7.95 -5.40
N ALA A 261 13.98 -6.73 -5.88
CA ALA A 261 14.84 -5.75 -5.22
C ALA A 261 14.31 -5.41 -3.81
N ARG A 262 13.00 -5.15 -3.68
CA ARG A 262 12.34 -4.93 -2.39
C ARG A 262 12.41 -6.14 -1.47
N LEU A 263 12.21 -7.35 -2.00
CA LEU A 263 12.33 -8.60 -1.23
C LEU A 263 13.74 -8.78 -0.66
N ILE A 264 14.77 -8.53 -1.47
CA ILE A 264 16.17 -8.59 -1.00
C ILE A 264 16.42 -7.56 0.11
N LEU A 265 15.95 -6.31 -0.05
CA LEU A 265 16.12 -5.28 0.98
C LEU A 265 15.34 -5.59 2.27
N ALA A 266 14.12 -6.14 2.18
CA ALA A 266 13.37 -6.61 3.34
C ALA A 266 14.07 -7.75 4.07
N ILE A 267 14.56 -8.76 3.33
CA ILE A 267 15.35 -9.86 3.89
C ILE A 267 16.59 -9.30 4.60
N LEU A 268 17.35 -8.41 3.96
CA LEU A 268 18.54 -7.78 4.56
C LEU A 268 18.20 -6.94 5.80
N MET A 269 17.08 -6.23 5.82
CA MET A 269 16.61 -5.46 6.98
C MET A 269 16.21 -6.37 8.15
N ASN A 270 15.52 -7.48 7.88
CA ASN A 270 15.09 -8.45 8.88
C ASN A 270 16.28 -9.25 9.44
N VAL A 271 17.19 -9.71 8.58
CA VAL A 271 18.49 -10.28 8.98
C VAL A 271 19.29 -9.27 9.81
N GLY A 272 19.33 -8.01 9.35
CA GLY A 272 19.96 -6.88 10.01
C GLY A 272 19.44 -6.64 11.44
N GLN A 273 18.14 -6.76 11.66
CA GLN A 273 17.52 -6.64 12.98
C GLN A 273 18.13 -7.62 13.99
N GLN A 274 18.40 -8.87 13.60
CA GLN A 274 19.05 -9.84 14.50
C GLN A 274 20.56 -9.60 14.61
N CYS A 275 21.20 -9.20 13.51
CA CYS A 275 22.61 -8.79 13.46
C CYS A 275 22.95 -7.60 14.38
N THR A 276 21.97 -6.83 14.87
CA THR A 276 22.18 -5.84 15.94
C THR A 276 22.72 -6.44 17.25
N GLY A 277 22.46 -7.73 17.48
CA GLY A 277 22.81 -8.46 18.70
C GLY A 277 21.70 -8.55 19.74
N GLN A 278 20.59 -7.82 19.61
CA GLN A 278 19.50 -7.84 20.60
C GLN A 278 18.95 -9.25 20.87
N GLY A 279 18.81 -10.09 19.84
CA GLY A 279 18.34 -11.47 19.97
C GLY A 279 19.26 -12.31 20.88
N SER A 280 20.57 -12.28 20.62
CA SER A 280 21.58 -12.99 21.42
C SER A 280 21.72 -12.42 22.84
N LEU A 281 21.73 -11.09 22.98
CA LEU A 281 21.82 -10.42 24.28
C LEU A 281 20.60 -10.73 25.17
N ASN A 282 19.40 -10.85 24.60
CA ASN A 282 18.19 -11.20 25.35
C ASN A 282 18.11 -12.72 25.67
N ASN A 283 18.54 -13.60 24.76
CA ASN A 283 18.52 -15.05 25.01
C ASN A 283 19.61 -15.54 25.96
N TYR A 284 20.74 -14.81 26.05
CA TYR A 284 21.87 -15.16 26.91
C TYR A 284 22.15 -14.14 28.01
N SER A 285 21.21 -13.23 28.30
CA SER A 285 21.35 -12.18 29.33
C SER A 285 21.76 -12.75 30.69
N THR A 286 21.17 -13.88 31.09
CA THR A 286 21.49 -14.59 32.34
C THR A 286 22.95 -15.04 32.37
N ILE A 287 23.48 -15.59 31.27
CA ILE A 287 24.88 -16.02 31.17
C ILE A 287 25.83 -14.81 31.14
N ILE A 288 25.45 -13.73 30.46
CA ILE A 288 26.23 -12.48 30.41
C ILE A 288 26.30 -11.85 31.81
N PHE A 289 25.19 -11.77 32.53
CA PHE A 289 25.16 -11.24 33.89
C PHE A 289 25.82 -12.17 34.91
N GLN A 290 25.83 -13.50 34.72
CA GLN A 290 26.60 -14.45 35.55
C GLN A 290 28.12 -14.21 35.48
N LYS A 291 28.64 -13.57 34.42
CA LYS A 291 30.05 -13.14 34.34
C LYS A 291 30.35 -11.86 35.13
N VAL A 292 29.34 -11.24 35.74
CA VAL A 292 29.43 -9.93 36.40
C VAL A 292 28.86 -9.96 37.83
N PHE A 293 27.86 -10.81 38.09
CA PHE A 293 27.18 -11.01 39.37
C PHE A 293 27.14 -12.51 39.71
N LYS A 294 27.31 -12.87 40.99
CA LYS A 294 27.16 -14.26 41.46
C LYS A 294 25.73 -14.64 41.89
N ASP A 295 24.91 -13.65 42.28
CA ASP A 295 23.56 -13.91 42.80
C ASP A 295 22.51 -14.06 41.67
N ASN A 296 21.89 -15.23 41.60
CA ASN A 296 20.87 -15.55 40.60
C ASN A 296 19.59 -14.72 40.79
N ASP A 297 19.22 -14.37 42.03
CA ASP A 297 18.03 -13.56 42.30
C ASP A 297 18.19 -12.13 41.77
N THR A 298 19.35 -11.52 41.97
CA THR A 298 19.74 -10.24 41.36
C THR A 298 19.72 -10.33 39.82
N ILE A 299 20.24 -11.41 39.23
CA ILE A 299 20.27 -11.58 37.77
C ILE A 299 18.86 -11.69 37.18
N GLN A 300 17.98 -12.49 37.78
CA GLN A 300 16.59 -12.61 37.33
C GLN A 300 15.80 -11.30 37.55
N LEU A 301 16.08 -10.56 38.63
CA LEU A 301 15.54 -9.22 38.85
C LEU A 301 15.99 -8.24 37.74
N LEU A 302 17.27 -8.24 37.37
CA LEU A 302 17.80 -7.39 36.29
C LEU A 302 17.16 -7.72 34.93
N ASN A 303 16.94 -9.02 34.63
CA ASN A 303 16.20 -9.44 33.45
C ASN A 303 14.75 -8.92 33.45
N ALA A 304 14.04 -9.06 34.57
CA ALA A 304 12.66 -8.57 34.70
C ALA A 304 12.58 -7.04 34.56
N LEU A 305 13.52 -6.29 35.17
CA LEU A 305 13.63 -4.84 35.02
C LEU A 305 13.92 -4.41 33.57
N ASN A 306 14.86 -5.08 32.89
CA ASN A 306 15.16 -4.84 31.48
C ASN A 306 13.93 -5.05 30.59
N ALA A 307 13.15 -6.10 30.84
CA ALA A 307 11.95 -6.39 30.08
C ALA A 307 10.87 -5.32 30.30
N ILE A 308 10.59 -4.95 31.55
CA ILE A 308 9.63 -3.90 31.92
C ILE A 308 10.03 -2.55 31.30
N LEU A 309 11.30 -2.15 31.42
CA LEU A 309 11.82 -0.95 30.75
C LEU A 309 11.71 -1.05 29.23
N GLY A 310 11.90 -2.26 28.67
CA GLY A 310 11.64 -2.57 27.28
C GLY A 310 10.23 -2.22 26.80
N ILE A 311 9.19 -2.31 27.65
CA ILE A 311 7.83 -1.82 27.31
C ILE A 311 7.86 -0.30 27.13
N PHE A 312 8.37 0.45 28.11
CA PHE A 312 8.47 1.91 28.04
C PHE A 312 9.33 2.39 26.85
N PHE A 313 10.46 1.71 26.59
CA PHE A 313 11.32 1.99 25.44
C PHE A 313 10.65 1.65 24.10
N THR A 314 9.70 0.71 24.07
CA THR A 314 8.92 0.44 22.85
C THR A 314 7.79 1.46 22.67
N LEU A 315 7.21 1.98 23.76
CA LEU A 315 6.19 3.04 23.68
C LEU A 315 6.73 4.34 23.07
N THR A 316 8.03 4.65 23.21
CA THR A 316 8.62 5.82 22.53
C THR A 316 8.51 5.71 21.00
N ALA A 317 8.57 4.49 20.45
CA ALA A 317 8.46 4.22 19.02
C ALA A 317 7.18 4.82 18.40
N THR A 318 6.05 4.65 19.10
CA THR A 318 4.73 5.15 18.66
C THR A 318 4.71 6.67 18.50
N PHE A 319 5.51 7.41 19.29
CA PHE A 319 5.61 8.88 19.19
C PHE A 319 6.70 9.33 18.19
N THR A 320 7.73 8.52 17.97
CA THR A 320 8.87 8.90 17.12
C THR A 320 8.69 8.54 15.65
N ILE A 321 8.04 7.40 15.34
CA ILE A 321 8.09 6.79 13.99
C ILE A 321 7.48 7.66 12.88
N ASP A 322 6.35 8.31 13.17
CA ASP A 322 5.70 9.22 12.22
C ASP A 322 6.22 10.67 12.31
N ARG A 323 6.91 11.02 13.41
CA ARG A 323 7.56 12.34 13.55
C ARG A 323 8.87 12.41 12.77
N PHE A 324 9.82 11.53 13.07
CA PHE A 324 11.21 11.67 12.59
C PHE A 324 11.53 10.95 11.28
N GLY A 325 10.67 10.05 10.79
CA GLY A 325 10.93 9.23 9.60
C GLY A 325 11.67 7.93 9.91
N ARG A 326 11.51 6.94 9.03
CA ARG A 326 11.99 5.57 9.26
C ARG A 326 13.52 5.49 9.14
N ARG A 327 14.11 6.15 8.13
CA ARG A 327 15.56 6.10 7.86
C ARG A 327 16.38 6.77 8.97
N PHE A 328 15.90 7.90 9.49
CA PHE A 328 16.55 8.60 10.61
C PHE A 328 16.58 7.76 11.89
N LEU A 329 15.48 7.08 12.22
CA LEU A 329 15.41 6.22 13.41
C LEU A 329 16.33 5.01 13.29
N LEU A 330 16.39 4.36 12.13
CA LEU A 330 17.29 3.23 11.88
C LEU A 330 18.78 3.65 11.99
N LEU A 331 19.16 4.82 11.46
CA LEU A 331 20.52 5.36 11.57
C LEU A 331 20.91 5.70 13.01
N THR A 332 20.09 6.51 13.69
CA THR A 332 20.33 6.90 15.09
C THR A 332 20.36 5.70 16.03
N GLY A 333 19.48 4.72 15.78
CA GLY A 333 19.50 3.42 16.43
C GLY A 333 20.80 2.65 16.25
N ALA A 334 21.24 2.45 15.00
CA ALA A 334 22.45 1.70 14.69
C ALA A 334 23.70 2.32 15.32
N VAL A 335 23.86 3.65 15.22
CA VAL A 335 24.97 4.38 15.83
C VAL A 335 24.91 4.35 17.36
N GLY A 336 23.73 4.53 17.96
CA GLY A 336 23.55 4.46 19.42
C GLY A 336 23.85 3.08 19.98
N MET A 337 23.34 2.03 19.33
CA MET A 337 23.61 0.63 19.69
C MET A 337 25.09 0.26 19.54
N SER A 338 25.72 0.65 18.42
CA SER A 338 27.14 0.46 18.18
C SER A 338 27.98 1.11 19.29
N THR A 339 27.69 2.38 19.61
CA THR A 339 28.36 3.11 20.70
C THR A 339 28.18 2.40 22.05
N CYS A 340 26.98 1.91 22.38
CA CYS A 340 26.74 1.18 23.62
C CYS A 340 27.58 -0.12 23.69
N MET A 341 27.64 -0.89 22.59
CA MET A 341 28.44 -2.12 22.52
C MET A 341 29.94 -1.84 22.66
N LEU A 342 30.44 -0.75 22.05
CA LEU A 342 31.82 -0.31 22.20
C LEU A 342 32.17 0.03 23.65
N VAL A 343 31.33 0.82 24.33
CA VAL A 343 31.59 1.23 25.71
C VAL A 343 31.49 0.04 26.66
N VAL A 344 30.53 -0.88 26.49
CA VAL A 344 30.48 -2.14 27.28
C VAL A 344 31.75 -2.97 27.08
N ALA A 345 32.20 -3.15 25.83
CA ALA A 345 33.41 -3.90 25.53
C ALA A 345 34.62 -3.27 26.25
N ILE A 346 34.86 -1.97 26.06
CA ILE A 346 35.97 -1.23 26.68
C ILE A 346 35.91 -1.29 28.21
N LEU A 347 34.74 -1.02 28.80
CA LEU A 347 34.53 -0.95 30.25
C LEU A 347 34.87 -2.29 30.94
N VAL A 348 34.42 -3.40 30.36
CA VAL A 348 34.62 -4.74 30.93
C VAL A 348 36.01 -5.31 30.59
N THR A 349 36.61 -5.00 29.43
CA THR A 349 37.94 -5.53 29.08
C THR A 349 39.09 -4.78 29.73
N ASN A 350 38.99 -3.45 29.92
CA ASN A 350 40.10 -2.64 30.45
C ASN A 350 40.12 -2.53 31.97
N THR A 351 39.02 -2.83 32.68
CA THR A 351 39.03 -2.81 34.15
C THR A 351 39.56 -4.14 34.69
N PRO A 352 40.62 -4.17 35.53
CA PRO A 352 41.13 -5.41 36.12
C PRO A 352 40.08 -6.16 36.94
N ASP A 353 40.18 -7.48 36.96
CA ASP A 353 39.38 -8.31 37.88
C ASP A 353 39.94 -8.19 39.31
N LEU A 354 39.05 -8.09 40.30
CA LEU A 354 39.37 -8.01 41.72
C LEU A 354 39.75 -9.37 42.35
N GLY A 355 40.04 -10.38 41.53
CA GLY A 355 40.09 -11.80 41.92
C GLY A 355 38.76 -12.52 41.70
N GLU A 356 38.81 -13.85 41.60
CA GLU A 356 37.65 -14.75 41.33
C GLU A 356 36.75 -14.37 40.14
N GLY A 357 37.27 -13.63 39.16
CA GLY A 357 36.48 -13.13 38.01
C GLY A 357 35.50 -12.01 38.36
N MET A 358 35.66 -11.34 39.50
CA MET A 358 34.79 -10.22 39.89
C MET A 358 35.25 -8.90 39.27
N LYS A 359 34.34 -8.20 38.58
CA LYS A 359 34.48 -6.75 38.33
C LYS A 359 34.03 -5.96 39.55
N ALA A 360 34.58 -4.75 39.73
CA ALA A 360 34.12 -3.84 40.78
C ALA A 360 32.62 -3.48 40.60
N GLN A 361 31.86 -3.35 41.69
CA GLN A 361 30.42 -3.03 41.60
C GLN A 361 30.08 -1.82 40.70
N PRO A 362 30.85 -0.72 40.67
CA PRO A 362 30.58 0.38 39.73
C PRO A 362 30.65 -0.03 38.25
N VAL A 363 31.54 -0.96 37.89
CA VAL A 363 31.70 -1.52 36.53
C VAL A 363 30.50 -2.39 36.19
N ALA A 364 30.04 -3.19 37.15
CA ALA A 364 28.86 -4.04 37.00
C ALA A 364 27.59 -3.22 36.76
N ILE A 365 27.36 -2.19 37.58
CA ILE A 365 26.24 -1.24 37.45
C ILE A 365 26.33 -0.47 36.12
N GLY A 366 27.51 0.02 35.76
CA GLY A 366 27.76 0.69 34.48
C GLY A 366 27.46 -0.20 33.27
N THR A 367 27.86 -1.47 33.32
CA THR A 367 27.58 -2.46 32.26
C THR A 367 26.08 -2.67 32.08
N VAL A 368 25.34 -2.87 33.18
CA VAL A 368 23.88 -3.01 33.16
C VAL A 368 23.21 -1.75 32.59
N PHE A 369 23.63 -0.56 33.03
CA PHE A 369 23.08 0.71 32.54
C PHE A 369 23.28 0.87 31.03
N ILE A 370 24.47 0.57 30.50
CA ILE A 370 24.73 0.67 29.06
C ILE A 370 23.99 -0.42 28.28
N MET A 371 23.79 -1.61 28.83
CA MET A 371 22.93 -2.64 28.21
C MET A 371 21.45 -2.20 28.17
N PHE A 372 20.96 -1.47 29.17
CA PHE A 372 19.61 -0.88 29.14
C PHE A 372 19.55 0.27 28.10
N LEU A 373 20.61 1.08 27.99
CA LEU A 373 20.71 2.14 26.99
C LEU A 373 20.77 1.58 25.55
N PHE A 374 21.45 0.46 25.33
CA PHE A 374 21.38 -0.30 24.07
C PHE A 374 19.93 -0.69 23.76
N GLY A 375 19.19 -1.21 24.75
CA GLY A 375 17.76 -1.51 24.62
C GLY A 375 16.92 -0.27 24.28
N PHE A 376 17.20 0.87 24.89
CA PHE A 376 16.55 2.15 24.58
C PHE A 376 16.77 2.59 23.13
N PHE A 377 17.98 2.42 22.58
CA PHE A 377 18.23 2.70 21.17
C PHE A 377 17.58 1.66 20.26
N PHE A 378 17.69 0.36 20.55
CA PHE A 378 17.15 -0.72 19.71
C PHE A 378 15.63 -0.62 19.53
N LYS A 379 14.87 -0.52 20.63
CA LYS A 379 13.41 -0.74 20.62
C LYS A 379 12.63 0.17 19.67
N PRO A 380 12.82 1.52 19.65
CA PRO A 380 12.11 2.39 18.72
C PRO A 380 12.71 2.40 17.31
N SER A 381 14.00 2.05 17.15
CA SER A 381 14.67 1.96 15.86
C SER A 381 14.46 0.58 15.23
N TRP A 382 15.48 -0.27 15.26
CA TRP A 382 15.52 -1.58 14.63
C TRP A 382 14.47 -2.54 15.18
N GLY A 383 14.00 -2.36 16.40
CA GLY A 383 12.83 -3.06 16.94
C GLY A 383 11.58 -2.75 16.11
N ALA A 384 10.93 -1.61 16.35
CA ALA A 384 9.63 -1.31 15.74
C ALA A 384 9.72 -0.95 14.24
N THR A 385 10.74 -0.19 13.84
CA THR A 385 10.81 0.39 12.49
C THR A 385 11.04 -0.66 11.41
N VAL A 386 11.76 -1.76 11.69
CA VAL A 386 11.96 -2.84 10.71
C VAL A 386 10.64 -3.53 10.34
N TRP A 387 9.78 -3.83 11.31
CA TRP A 387 8.47 -4.44 11.06
C TRP A 387 7.55 -3.51 10.27
N VAL A 388 7.51 -2.23 10.64
CA VAL A 388 6.73 -1.21 9.94
C VAL A 388 7.21 -1.08 8.49
N TRP A 389 8.50 -0.84 8.27
CA TRP A 389 9.10 -0.69 6.95
C TRP A 389 8.90 -1.94 6.07
N THR A 390 9.11 -3.15 6.63
CA THR A 390 8.86 -4.42 5.91
C THR A 390 7.41 -4.57 5.46
N SER A 391 6.44 -4.07 6.23
CA SER A 391 5.02 -4.08 5.84
C SER A 391 4.63 -2.97 4.84
N GLU A 392 5.41 -1.89 4.78
CA GLU A 392 5.15 -0.71 3.93
C GLU A 392 5.67 -0.89 2.48
N ILE A 393 6.77 -1.63 2.25
CA ILE A 393 7.38 -1.68 0.90
C ILE A 393 6.68 -2.57 -0.13
N PHE A 394 5.83 -3.51 0.30
CA PHE A 394 5.21 -4.51 -0.58
C PHE A 394 3.78 -4.15 -0.97
N SER A 395 3.50 -4.25 -2.26
CA SER A 395 2.17 -4.26 -2.86
C SER A 395 1.31 -5.41 -2.28
N MET A 396 0.00 -5.21 -2.23
CA MET A 396 -0.93 -6.04 -1.45
C MET A 396 -1.05 -7.50 -1.96
N ASN A 397 -0.73 -7.74 -3.23
CA ASN A 397 -0.78 -9.02 -3.93
C ASN A 397 0.30 -10.02 -3.44
N VAL A 398 1.52 -9.53 -3.22
CA VAL A 398 2.69 -10.33 -2.82
C VAL A 398 3.07 -10.16 -1.34
N ARG A 399 2.39 -9.26 -0.61
CA ARG A 399 2.75 -8.91 0.78
C ARG A 399 2.76 -10.10 1.72
N SER A 400 1.77 -10.99 1.68
CA SER A 400 1.68 -12.08 2.66
C SER A 400 2.85 -13.07 2.53
N GLN A 401 3.25 -13.38 1.31
CA GLN A 401 4.41 -14.20 0.99
C GLN A 401 5.70 -13.44 1.32
N ALA A 402 5.85 -12.19 0.89
CA ALA A 402 7.07 -11.41 1.08
C ALA A 402 7.38 -11.10 2.55
N VAL A 403 6.36 -10.75 3.34
CA VAL A 403 6.48 -10.56 4.80
C VAL A 403 6.83 -11.90 5.46
N ALA A 404 6.16 -13.01 5.10
CA ALA A 404 6.51 -14.32 5.63
C ALA A 404 7.97 -14.70 5.33
N MET A 405 8.44 -14.55 4.09
CA MET A 405 9.82 -14.84 3.71
C MET A 405 10.83 -13.98 4.47
N SER A 406 10.53 -12.68 4.64
CA SER A 406 11.40 -11.73 5.35
C SER A 406 11.48 -12.06 6.85
N THR A 407 10.34 -12.35 7.48
CA THR A 407 10.25 -12.81 8.87
C THR A 407 10.95 -14.16 9.08
N GLN A 408 10.89 -15.09 8.12
CA GLN A 408 11.60 -16.36 8.27
C GLN A 408 13.11 -16.24 8.00
N ALA A 409 13.55 -15.31 7.13
CA ALA A 409 14.97 -14.95 7.04
C ALA A 409 15.50 -14.33 8.35
N GLN A 410 14.68 -13.54 9.06
CA GLN A 410 14.96 -13.10 10.44
C GLN A 410 15.22 -14.29 11.37
N ASN A 411 14.36 -15.30 11.34
CA ASN A 411 14.48 -16.47 12.20
C ASN A 411 15.72 -17.33 11.87
N VAL A 412 16.07 -17.48 10.59
CA VAL A 412 17.33 -18.15 10.18
C VAL A 412 18.55 -17.39 10.72
N ALA A 413 18.61 -16.06 10.55
CA ALA A 413 19.70 -15.25 11.09
C ALA A 413 19.79 -15.32 12.62
N ASN A 414 18.64 -15.35 13.31
CA ASN A 414 18.56 -15.52 14.75
C ASN A 414 19.17 -16.87 15.19
N ALA A 415 18.81 -18.00 14.56
CA ALA A 415 19.39 -19.30 14.91
C ALA A 415 20.91 -19.35 14.70
N VAL A 416 21.41 -18.79 13.59
CA VAL A 416 22.86 -18.70 13.32
C VAL A 416 23.57 -17.89 14.41
N LEU A 417 23.04 -16.71 14.77
CA LEU A 417 23.64 -15.86 15.80
C LEU A 417 23.51 -16.44 17.22
N LEU A 418 22.44 -17.18 17.51
CA LEU A 418 22.27 -17.86 18.79
C LEU A 418 23.19 -19.08 18.93
N GLN A 419 23.57 -19.75 17.85
CA GLN A 419 24.58 -20.82 17.90
C GLN A 419 26.01 -20.27 17.97
N LEU A 420 26.31 -19.19 17.25
CA LEU A 420 27.66 -18.60 17.19
C LEU A 420 28.01 -17.80 18.45
N PHE A 421 27.09 -16.97 18.97
CA PHE A 421 27.41 -16.03 20.04
C PHE A 421 27.90 -16.69 21.35
N PRO A 422 27.34 -17.82 21.84
CA PRO A 422 27.86 -18.51 23.02
C PRO A 422 29.30 -19.00 22.85
N LEU A 423 29.70 -19.41 21.64
CA LEU A 423 31.07 -19.86 21.36
C LEU A 423 32.06 -18.69 21.47
N PHE A 424 31.73 -17.55 20.86
CA PHE A 424 32.51 -16.31 21.02
C PHE A 424 32.55 -15.83 22.48
N LEU A 425 31.40 -15.86 23.19
CA LEU A 425 31.32 -15.46 24.58
C LEU A 425 32.11 -16.41 25.51
N ALA A 426 32.20 -17.71 25.19
CA ALA A 426 32.96 -18.69 25.95
C ALA A 426 34.47 -18.49 25.77
N ASN A 427 34.94 -18.34 24.53
CA ASN A 427 36.37 -18.22 24.22
C ASN A 427 36.93 -16.83 24.51
N GLU A 428 36.24 -15.78 24.07
CA GLU A 428 36.74 -14.39 24.06
C GLU A 428 36.07 -13.49 25.11
N GLY A 429 35.12 -14.02 25.89
CA GLY A 429 34.43 -13.25 26.92
C GLY A 429 33.71 -12.01 26.34
N PHE A 430 33.91 -10.85 26.97
CA PHE A 430 33.27 -9.60 26.54
C PHE A 430 33.88 -8.98 25.27
N TYR A 431 34.99 -9.51 24.73
CA TYR A 431 35.47 -9.09 23.40
C TYR A 431 34.45 -9.44 22.30
N ALA A 432 33.56 -10.41 22.53
CA ALA A 432 32.41 -10.69 21.66
C ALA A 432 31.50 -9.47 21.41
N MET A 433 31.52 -8.44 22.28
CA MET A 433 30.76 -7.20 22.07
C MET A 433 31.35 -6.31 20.97
N TYR A 434 32.64 -6.41 20.66
CA TYR A 434 33.24 -5.70 19.51
C TYR A 434 32.68 -6.21 18.17
N MET A 435 32.26 -7.48 18.10
CA MET A 435 31.57 -8.03 16.94
C MET A 435 30.27 -7.25 16.68
N PHE A 436 29.42 -7.08 17.70
CA PHE A 436 28.19 -6.31 17.57
C PHE A 436 28.44 -4.81 17.35
N PHE A 437 29.49 -4.21 17.92
CA PHE A 437 29.91 -2.85 17.57
C PHE A 437 30.13 -2.69 16.05
N ALA A 438 30.95 -3.57 15.47
CA ALA A 438 31.28 -3.56 14.05
C ALA A 438 30.06 -3.87 13.16
N MET A 439 29.26 -4.87 13.51
CA MET A 439 28.02 -5.22 12.79
C MET A 439 27.04 -4.04 12.78
N ASN A 440 26.84 -3.35 13.91
CA ASN A 440 25.95 -2.19 13.96
C ASN A 440 26.49 -0.98 13.15
N LEU A 441 27.81 -0.81 12.99
CA LEU A 441 28.36 0.19 12.05
C LEU A 441 28.10 -0.17 10.59
N VAL A 442 28.27 -1.45 10.21
CA VAL A 442 27.95 -1.93 8.86
C VAL A 442 26.45 -1.76 8.57
N LEU A 443 25.59 -2.02 9.55
CA LEU A 443 24.15 -1.76 9.45
C LEU A 443 23.81 -0.27 9.32
N ALA A 444 24.52 0.63 10.02
CA ALA A 444 24.37 2.07 9.85
C ALA A 444 24.75 2.51 8.43
N PHE A 445 25.87 2.00 7.90
CA PHE A 445 26.29 2.24 6.52
C PHE A 445 25.25 1.71 5.50
N PHE A 446 24.75 0.49 5.70
CA PHE A 446 23.72 -0.10 4.86
C PHE A 446 22.44 0.75 4.81
N VAL A 447 21.94 1.19 5.96
CA VAL A 447 20.76 2.09 6.03
C VAL A 447 21.03 3.45 5.39
N TYR A 448 22.27 3.97 5.48
CA TYR A 448 22.61 5.23 4.85
C TYR A 448 22.55 5.13 3.32
N PHE A 449 23.07 4.07 2.71
CA PHE A 449 23.18 3.98 1.25
C PHE A 449 21.99 3.29 0.55
N PHE A 450 21.36 2.27 1.17
CA PHE A 450 20.43 1.38 0.47
C PHE A 450 18.96 1.48 0.92
N ILE A 451 18.66 2.14 2.04
CA ILE A 451 17.30 2.21 2.59
C ILE A 451 16.67 3.57 2.30
N PRO A 452 15.65 3.65 1.42
CA PRO A 452 14.91 4.87 1.17
C PRO A 452 13.93 5.18 2.32
N GLU A 453 13.52 6.45 2.40
CA GLU A 453 12.52 6.90 3.36
C GLU A 453 11.11 6.59 2.87
N THR A 454 10.29 5.96 3.72
CA THR A 454 8.91 5.53 3.40
C THR A 454 7.84 6.41 4.03
N LYS A 455 8.22 7.31 4.94
CA LYS A 455 7.29 8.21 5.63
C LYS A 455 6.42 9.00 4.64
N GLY A 456 5.10 8.80 4.73
CA GLY A 456 4.11 9.56 3.98
C GLY A 456 3.94 9.17 2.51
N LYS A 457 4.57 8.07 2.07
CA LYS A 457 4.32 7.49 0.73
C LYS A 457 3.17 6.50 0.78
N THR A 458 2.34 6.47 -0.25
CA THR A 458 1.27 5.45 -0.38
C THR A 458 1.88 4.11 -0.80
N LEU A 459 1.17 3.01 -0.55
CA LEU A 459 1.67 1.66 -0.84
C LEU A 459 1.94 1.45 -2.34
N GLU A 460 1.17 2.12 -3.19
CA GLU A 460 1.25 2.03 -4.64
C GLU A 460 2.42 2.87 -5.15
N SER A 461 2.64 4.06 -4.57
CA SER A 461 3.82 4.90 -4.89
C SER A 461 5.17 4.25 -4.51
N MET A 462 5.16 3.14 -3.75
CA MET A 462 6.35 2.33 -3.49
C MET A 462 6.86 1.61 -4.74
N ASP A 463 6.01 1.35 -5.74
CA ASP A 463 6.46 0.76 -7.00
C ASP A 463 7.40 1.72 -7.75
N ILE A 464 7.02 3.01 -7.81
CA ILE A 464 7.81 4.10 -8.39
C ILE A 464 9.15 4.28 -7.65
N LEU A 465 9.13 4.23 -6.32
CA LEU A 465 10.32 4.44 -5.45
C LEU A 465 11.45 3.43 -5.73
N PHE A 466 11.10 2.24 -6.20
CA PHE A 466 12.03 1.15 -6.54
C PHE A 466 12.09 0.86 -8.05
N GLY A 467 11.72 1.83 -8.90
CA GLY A 467 11.82 1.74 -10.36
C GLY A 467 11.01 0.61 -10.99
N GLY A 468 9.92 0.18 -10.35
CA GLY A 468 8.96 -0.77 -10.90
C GLY A 468 7.88 -0.10 -11.74
N ALA A 469 7.13 -0.89 -12.51
CA ALA A 469 5.91 -0.44 -13.14
C ALA A 469 4.85 -0.11 -12.07
N ASN A 470 4.08 0.96 -12.28
CA ASN A 470 3.13 1.46 -11.30
C ASN A 470 1.86 0.61 -11.30
N HIS A 471 1.71 -0.33 -10.36
CA HIS A 471 0.53 -1.21 -10.32
C HIS A 471 -0.77 -0.49 -9.89
N ALA A 472 -0.74 0.80 -9.55
CA ALA A 472 -1.95 1.63 -9.40
C ALA A 472 -2.50 2.16 -10.72
N GLU A 473 -1.66 2.42 -11.73
CA GLU A 473 -2.11 2.86 -13.07
C GLU A 473 -2.91 1.75 -13.79
N ASP A 474 -2.71 0.52 -13.35
CA ASP A 474 -3.31 -0.71 -13.87
C ASP A 474 -4.59 -1.11 -13.07
N THR A 475 -4.93 -0.35 -12.01
CA THR A 475 -6.17 -0.47 -11.22
C THR A 475 -7.03 0.80 -11.30
N THR A 476 -7.23 1.35 -12.50
CA THR A 476 -8.31 2.33 -12.74
C THR A 476 -9.67 1.61 -12.84
N PRO A 477 -10.80 2.30 -12.60
CA PRO A 477 -12.15 1.75 -12.80
C PRO A 477 -12.53 1.41 -14.26
N ASP A 478 -11.56 1.36 -15.18
CA ASP A 478 -11.77 1.37 -16.62
C ASP A 478 -11.93 -0.03 -17.27
N ASP A 479 -11.70 -1.11 -16.51
CA ASP A 479 -12.16 -2.44 -16.91
C ASP A 479 -13.67 -2.54 -16.64
N PRO A 480 -14.52 -2.76 -17.66
CA PRO A 480 -15.96 -2.91 -17.45
C PRO A 480 -16.22 -4.12 -16.53
N PRO A 481 -17.32 -4.12 -15.74
CA PRO A 481 -17.69 -5.29 -14.95
C PRO A 481 -17.94 -6.47 -15.89
N MET A 482 -16.95 -7.36 -15.98
CA MET A 482 -17.03 -8.62 -16.69
C MET A 482 -18.10 -9.46 -15.99
N LEU A 483 -19.31 -9.41 -16.54
CA LEU A 483 -20.39 -10.34 -16.24
C LEU A 483 -19.81 -11.75 -16.30
N GLY A 484 -19.75 -12.41 -15.15
CA GLY A 484 -19.61 -13.86 -15.13
C GLY A 484 -20.79 -14.47 -15.91
N PRO A 485 -20.62 -15.67 -16.51
CA PRO A 485 -21.72 -16.32 -17.22
C PRO A 485 -22.94 -16.39 -16.30
N GLU A 486 -24.07 -15.85 -16.78
CA GLU A 486 -25.29 -15.72 -15.97
C GLU A 486 -25.72 -17.09 -15.40
N PRO A 487 -26.21 -17.14 -14.15
CA PRO A 487 -26.86 -18.33 -13.66
C PRO A 487 -28.17 -18.52 -14.43
N THR A 488 -28.15 -19.41 -15.44
CA THR A 488 -29.33 -19.77 -16.21
C THR A 488 -30.43 -20.28 -15.29
N VAL A 489 -31.45 -19.44 -15.05
CA VAL A 489 -32.68 -19.82 -14.36
C VAL A 489 -33.40 -20.85 -15.23
N SER A 490 -33.59 -22.05 -14.70
CA SER A 490 -34.31 -23.10 -15.43
C SER A 490 -35.81 -22.86 -15.37
N GLU A 491 -36.35 -22.06 -16.29
CA GLU A 491 -37.78 -22.08 -16.57
C GLU A 491 -38.13 -23.33 -17.38
N THR A 492 -38.83 -24.26 -16.74
CA THR A 492 -39.37 -25.46 -17.39
C THR A 492 -40.61 -25.12 -18.21
N VAL A 493 -40.47 -24.93 -19.52
CA VAL A 493 -41.59 -24.94 -20.48
C VAL A 493 -41.29 -25.88 -21.66
N GLY A 494 -42.30 -26.65 -22.04
CA GLY A 494 -42.25 -27.86 -22.85
C GLY A 494 -41.66 -27.79 -24.27
N GLU A 495 -41.29 -29.00 -24.74
CA GLU A 495 -41.22 -29.46 -26.15
C GLU A 495 -40.31 -28.67 -27.13
N LYS A 496 -39.37 -29.28 -27.86
CA LYS A 496 -39.47 -30.55 -28.61
C LYS A 496 -38.06 -31.04 -29.00
N LYS A 497 -37.88 -32.36 -29.14
CA LYS A 497 -36.65 -32.97 -29.69
C LYS A 497 -36.61 -32.87 -31.21
N THR A 498 -35.45 -32.52 -31.78
CA THR A 498 -35.03 -33.00 -33.10
C THR A 498 -33.52 -33.27 -33.10
N THR A 499 -33.11 -34.40 -33.69
CA THR A 499 -31.74 -34.95 -33.63
C THR A 499 -31.15 -35.05 -35.04
N VAL A 500 -29.96 -34.47 -35.30
CA VAL A 500 -29.04 -34.81 -36.42
C VAL A 500 -27.63 -34.47 -35.93
N ALA A 501 -26.80 -35.42 -35.50
CA ALA A 501 -25.93 -36.32 -36.28
C ALA A 501 -24.72 -35.61 -36.93
N VAL A 502 -23.52 -35.95 -36.44
CA VAL A 502 -22.22 -35.53 -36.98
C VAL A 502 -21.75 -36.58 -38.00
N VAL A 503 -21.19 -36.14 -39.12
CA VAL A 503 -20.47 -36.98 -40.10
C VAL A 503 -19.13 -36.33 -40.41
N THR A 504 -18.08 -37.15 -40.48
CA THR A 504 -16.69 -36.79 -40.81
C THR A 504 -16.41 -36.98 -42.31
N ASP A 505 -15.53 -36.17 -42.92
CA ASP A 505 -14.20 -36.65 -43.36
C ASP A 505 -13.36 -35.68 -44.22
N ASP A 506 -12.04 -35.95 -44.17
CA ASP A 506 -10.94 -35.76 -45.13
C ASP A 506 -10.47 -34.39 -45.70
N LYS A 507 -9.24 -34.05 -45.28
CA LYS A 507 -8.02 -33.76 -46.06
C LYS A 507 -8.12 -33.16 -47.48
N THR A 508 -7.40 -32.07 -47.72
CA THR A 508 -6.24 -32.03 -48.66
C THR A 508 -5.38 -30.76 -48.48
N GLU A 509 -4.19 -30.74 -49.08
CA GLU A 509 -3.09 -29.80 -48.82
C GLU A 509 -2.51 -29.24 -50.13
N VAL A 510 -1.67 -28.20 -50.03
CA VAL A 510 -0.71 -27.66 -51.03
C VAL A 510 -1.26 -26.83 -52.23
N LYS A 511 -0.98 -25.51 -52.24
CA LYS A 511 0.05 -24.88 -53.10
C LYS A 511 0.15 -23.35 -52.96
N VAL A 512 1.38 -22.85 -53.11
CA VAL A 512 1.77 -21.43 -53.27
C VAL A 512 2.25 -21.27 -54.72
N ASP A 513 1.94 -20.14 -55.36
CA ASP A 513 2.70 -19.64 -56.52
C ASP A 513 2.55 -18.11 -56.69
N ASP A 514 3.44 -17.50 -57.46
CA ASP A 514 3.89 -16.11 -57.29
C ASP A 514 3.44 -15.08 -58.38
N THR A 515 3.09 -13.86 -57.94
CA THR A 515 3.28 -12.55 -58.65
C THR A 515 2.37 -12.20 -59.89
N PRO A 516 2.47 -11.00 -60.54
CA PRO A 516 1.76 -9.78 -60.07
C PRO A 516 1.10 -8.84 -61.14
N LEU A 517 0.39 -7.80 -60.64
CA LEU A 517 0.21 -6.43 -61.22
C LEU A 517 -0.76 -6.14 -62.42
N GLU A 518 -1.32 -4.90 -62.36
CA GLU A 518 -2.02 -4.09 -63.40
C GLU A 518 -3.42 -4.54 -63.92
N ASP A 519 -4.39 -3.66 -64.26
CA ASP A 519 -4.69 -2.26 -63.88
C ASP A 519 -6.17 -1.91 -64.25
N LYS A 520 -6.77 -0.92 -63.56
CA LYS A 520 -7.88 -0.01 -63.96
C LYS A 520 -9.28 -0.48 -64.48
N THR A 521 -10.25 -0.24 -63.57
CA THR A 521 -11.51 0.56 -63.72
C THR A 521 -12.81 0.06 -64.40
N ASN A 522 -13.89 0.12 -63.58
CA ASN A 522 -15.28 0.56 -63.85
C ASN A 522 -16.17 -0.31 -64.80
N VAL A 523 -17.42 -0.69 -64.50
CA VAL A 523 -18.55 0.08 -63.91
C VAL A 523 -19.58 -0.82 -63.18
N ILE A 524 -19.95 -0.38 -61.98
CA ILE A 524 -21.20 -0.50 -61.17
C ILE A 524 -22.43 -1.26 -61.74
N LYS A 525 -22.94 -2.22 -60.95
CA LYS A 525 -24.34 -2.36 -60.41
C LYS A 525 -24.39 -3.55 -59.43
N GLU A 526 -24.56 -3.40 -58.10
CA GLU A 526 -25.80 -3.00 -57.37
C GLU A 526 -26.90 -4.05 -57.69
N ILE A 527 -27.36 -4.94 -56.80
CA ILE A 527 -28.08 -4.79 -55.51
C ILE A 527 -28.00 -6.18 -54.80
N ASP A 528 -27.96 -6.36 -53.47
CA ASP A 528 -27.58 -5.57 -52.27
C ASP A 528 -27.54 -6.54 -51.05
N ASP A 529 -26.78 -6.21 -49.99
CA ASP A 529 -27.26 -6.44 -48.60
C ASP A 529 -26.54 -5.50 -47.61
N VAL A 530 -27.35 -4.77 -46.82
CA VAL A 530 -26.90 -3.71 -45.91
C VAL A 530 -26.89 -4.24 -44.47
N ASN A 531 -25.98 -3.73 -43.64
CA ASN A 531 -25.75 -4.05 -42.21
C ASN A 531 -24.80 -5.22 -41.90
N THR A 532 -23.47 -4.98 -41.95
CA THR A 532 -22.49 -5.63 -41.04
C THR A 532 -21.16 -4.86 -41.01
N LEU A 533 -21.18 -3.63 -40.50
CA LEU A 533 -19.97 -2.93 -40.03
C LEU A 533 -20.18 -2.55 -38.55
N PRO A 534 -19.24 -2.86 -37.63
CA PRO A 534 -19.44 -2.61 -36.21
C PRO A 534 -19.51 -1.11 -35.90
N ARG A 535 -20.66 -0.68 -35.38
CA ARG A 535 -20.97 0.71 -34.98
C ARG A 535 -20.32 1.07 -33.63
N SER A 536 -18.99 1.10 -33.56
CA SER A 536 -18.28 1.41 -32.32
C SER A 536 -17.03 2.26 -32.56
N ALA A 537 -17.06 3.53 -32.14
CA ALA A 537 -15.89 4.38 -32.03
C ALA A 537 -15.20 4.15 -30.68
N SER A 538 -14.19 3.27 -30.65
CA SER A 538 -13.40 2.96 -29.45
C SER A 538 -12.45 4.11 -29.08
N CYS A 539 -13.00 5.16 -28.48
CA CYS A 539 -12.27 6.37 -28.04
C CYS A 539 -11.65 6.25 -26.63
N ALA A 540 -10.72 7.16 -26.36
CA ALA A 540 -10.06 7.37 -25.06
C ALA A 540 -9.97 8.89 -24.80
N PHE A 541 -10.23 9.36 -23.58
CA PHE A 541 -10.36 10.79 -23.25
C PHE A 541 -9.71 11.18 -21.92
N VAL A 542 -8.49 11.69 -22.04
CA VAL A 542 -7.50 11.96 -20.98
C VAL A 542 -7.86 13.10 -19.99
N ASP A 543 -7.34 12.92 -18.77
CA ASP A 543 -7.39 13.60 -17.46
C ASP A 543 -8.64 14.23 -16.85
N GLN A 544 -8.71 14.13 -15.52
CA GLN A 544 -9.25 15.08 -14.57
C GLN A 544 -8.46 16.42 -14.53
N GLN A 545 -9.03 17.41 -15.22
CA GLN A 545 -9.22 18.80 -14.76
C GLN A 545 -8.16 19.93 -14.94
N LEU A 546 -7.66 20.16 -16.17
CA LEU A 546 -7.36 21.54 -16.62
C LEU A 546 -7.58 21.76 -18.12
N CYS A 547 -7.70 23.04 -18.49
CA CYS A 547 -8.08 23.53 -19.83
C CYS A 547 -9.41 22.97 -20.37
N GLN A 548 -10.50 23.07 -19.58
CA GLN A 548 -11.80 22.55 -20.06
C GLN A 548 -12.41 23.34 -21.24
N ALA A 549 -11.92 24.54 -21.54
CA ALA A 549 -12.27 25.29 -22.74
C ALA A 549 -12.01 24.51 -24.05
N GLU A 550 -11.06 23.57 -24.06
CA GLU A 550 -10.81 22.63 -25.18
C GLU A 550 -11.61 21.32 -25.02
N ARG A 551 -11.73 20.80 -23.79
CA ARG A 551 -12.36 19.50 -23.48
C ARG A 551 -13.81 19.41 -23.88
N GLY A 552 -14.59 20.44 -23.57
CA GLY A 552 -16.01 20.46 -23.88
C GLY A 552 -16.25 20.30 -25.38
N ARG A 553 -15.44 20.95 -26.23
CA ARG A 553 -15.67 21.01 -27.69
C ARG A 553 -15.75 19.65 -28.38
N ALA A 554 -14.85 18.73 -28.05
CA ALA A 554 -14.82 17.41 -28.69
C ALA A 554 -15.95 16.50 -28.18
N ARG A 555 -16.22 16.47 -26.87
CA ARG A 555 -17.34 15.71 -26.30
C ARG A 555 -18.69 16.27 -26.72
N LEU A 556 -18.85 17.60 -26.72
CA LEU A 556 -20.03 18.29 -27.25
C LEU A 556 -20.25 17.99 -28.74
N ALA A 557 -19.21 17.93 -29.56
CA ALA A 557 -19.34 17.56 -30.97
C ALA A 557 -19.79 16.09 -31.15
N LEU A 558 -19.30 15.16 -30.31
CA LEU A 558 -19.78 13.77 -30.28
C LEU A 558 -21.25 13.68 -29.81
N ASN A 559 -21.59 14.35 -28.71
CA ASN A 559 -22.93 14.39 -28.13
C ASN A 559 -23.95 15.02 -29.10
N PHE A 560 -23.57 16.11 -29.76
CA PHE A 560 -24.38 16.76 -30.79
C PHE A 560 -24.63 15.84 -31.99
N LYS A 561 -23.62 15.08 -32.43
CA LYS A 561 -23.78 14.08 -33.49
C LYS A 561 -24.43 12.76 -33.04
N GLY A 562 -24.78 12.62 -31.76
CA GLY A 562 -25.36 11.38 -31.22
C GLY A 562 -24.42 10.18 -31.29
N LEU A 563 -23.10 10.41 -31.28
CA LEU A 563 -22.10 9.35 -31.39
C LEU A 563 -21.76 8.79 -30.02
N ASP A 564 -21.73 7.46 -29.91
CA ASP A 564 -21.29 6.78 -28.69
C ASP A 564 -19.75 6.70 -28.66
N TYR A 565 -19.19 6.98 -27.48
CA TYR A 565 -17.76 6.97 -27.20
C TYR A 565 -17.52 6.43 -25.79
N LYS A 566 -16.30 5.93 -25.55
CA LYS A 566 -15.80 5.68 -24.20
C LYS A 566 -14.92 6.85 -23.74
N THR A 567 -15.11 7.27 -22.49
CA THR A 567 -14.17 8.16 -21.78
C THR A 567 -13.06 7.32 -21.13
N VAL A 568 -11.79 7.77 -21.19
CA VAL A 568 -10.65 7.05 -20.57
C VAL A 568 -9.67 8.07 -20.01
N TRP A 569 -9.77 8.32 -18.71
CA TRP A 569 -9.01 9.36 -18.02
C TRP A 569 -7.54 8.93 -17.80
N VAL A 570 -6.62 9.89 -17.82
CA VAL A 570 -5.14 9.70 -17.78
C VAL A 570 -4.53 10.98 -17.24
N GLU A 571 -3.64 10.94 -16.25
CA GLU A 571 -3.30 12.14 -15.48
C GLU A 571 -2.37 13.14 -16.19
N TYR A 572 -2.34 14.41 -15.73
CA TYR A 572 -1.46 15.48 -16.22
C TYR A 572 0.00 15.09 -16.47
N PRO A 573 0.70 14.39 -15.54
CA PRO A 573 2.04 13.86 -15.79
C PRO A 573 2.12 12.82 -16.94
N ASP A 574 1.02 12.14 -17.23
CA ASP A 574 0.95 10.97 -18.10
C ASP A 574 0.55 11.32 -19.54
N ILE A 575 -0.02 12.51 -19.79
CA ILE A 575 -0.40 13.03 -21.13
C ILE A 575 0.69 12.76 -22.19
N LYS A 576 1.92 13.21 -21.93
CA LYS A 576 3.05 13.03 -22.87
C LYS A 576 3.47 11.55 -22.99
N PRO A 577 3.69 10.79 -21.90
CA PRO A 577 3.89 9.33 -21.96
C PRO A 577 2.84 8.57 -22.77
N THR A 578 1.56 8.90 -22.65
CA THR A 578 0.45 8.22 -23.36
C THR A 578 0.43 8.53 -24.85
N PHE A 579 0.64 9.79 -25.26
CA PHE A 579 0.51 10.18 -26.67
C PHE A 579 1.78 10.03 -27.51
N SER A 580 2.96 10.25 -26.91
CA SER A 580 4.23 10.24 -27.66
C SER A 580 4.62 8.92 -28.38
N PRO A 581 4.15 7.71 -27.99
CA PRO A 581 4.40 6.49 -28.75
C PRO A 581 3.58 6.35 -30.04
N GLU A 582 2.44 7.04 -30.13
CA GLU A 582 1.44 6.83 -31.20
C GLU A 582 1.32 8.01 -32.17
N ILE A 583 1.59 9.24 -31.71
CA ILE A 583 1.43 10.46 -32.51
C ILE A 583 2.59 11.43 -32.30
N PRO A 584 3.02 12.16 -33.35
CA PRO A 584 4.04 13.18 -33.24
C PRO A 584 3.56 14.37 -32.39
N PRO A 585 4.49 15.13 -31.79
CA PRO A 585 4.12 16.33 -31.04
C PRO A 585 3.58 17.43 -31.96
N ASN A 586 2.72 18.27 -31.40
CA ASN A 586 2.18 19.46 -32.06
C ASN A 586 3.29 20.46 -32.44
N ALA A 587 3.04 21.24 -33.49
CA ALA A 587 3.95 22.30 -33.90
C ALA A 587 3.84 23.53 -32.97
N PRO A 588 4.97 24.20 -32.63
CA PRO A 588 4.93 25.48 -31.93
C PRO A 588 4.05 26.50 -32.67
N PRO A 589 3.27 27.34 -31.97
CA PRO A 589 3.38 27.67 -30.55
C PRO A 589 2.60 26.74 -29.60
N ASP A 590 1.90 25.72 -30.10
CA ASP A 590 1.06 24.87 -29.26
C ASP A 590 1.88 23.95 -28.33
N THR A 591 1.28 23.56 -27.20
CA THR A 591 1.90 22.59 -26.29
C THR A 591 2.10 21.23 -26.99
N PRO A 592 3.25 20.55 -26.83
CA PRO A 592 3.61 19.38 -27.63
C PRO A 592 2.58 18.24 -27.67
N TYR A 593 1.80 18.05 -26.61
CA TYR A 593 0.67 17.12 -26.58
C TYR A 593 -0.53 17.83 -25.95
N THR A 594 -1.69 17.75 -26.60
CA THR A 594 -2.92 18.47 -26.22
C THR A 594 -4.07 17.49 -25.98
N ILE A 595 -4.91 17.84 -25.01
CA ILE A 595 -6.18 17.15 -24.74
C ILE A 595 -7.34 18.09 -25.02
N PRO A 596 -8.48 17.61 -25.55
CA PRO A 596 -8.80 16.21 -25.81
C PRO A 596 -8.09 15.60 -27.03
N ALA A 597 -7.89 14.29 -26.99
CA ALA A 597 -7.56 13.45 -28.13
C ALA A 597 -8.72 12.46 -28.39
N ILE A 598 -8.82 11.95 -29.61
CA ILE A 598 -9.84 10.97 -30.03
C ILE A 598 -9.18 9.83 -30.80
N ARG A 599 -9.60 8.58 -30.54
CA ARG A 599 -9.16 7.39 -31.28
C ARG A 599 -10.29 6.89 -32.18
N LEU A 600 -10.07 6.96 -33.49
CA LEU A 600 -11.02 6.51 -34.52
C LEU A 600 -10.40 5.30 -35.23
N GLY A 601 -10.83 4.10 -34.82
CA GLY A 601 -10.21 2.85 -35.24
C GLY A 601 -8.75 2.78 -34.78
N THR A 602 -7.81 2.71 -35.73
CA THR A 602 -6.36 2.71 -35.47
C THR A 602 -5.74 4.11 -35.38
N THR A 603 -6.47 5.17 -35.75
CA THR A 603 -5.92 6.53 -35.84
C THR A 603 -6.24 7.35 -34.60
N LEU A 604 -5.21 7.93 -33.98
CA LEU A 604 -5.32 8.84 -32.85
C LEU A 604 -5.16 10.29 -33.32
N ILE A 605 -6.04 11.20 -32.89
CA ILE A 605 -6.13 12.59 -33.37
C ILE A 605 -6.20 13.53 -32.16
N MET A 606 -5.30 14.52 -32.11
CA MET A 606 -5.32 15.62 -31.14
C MET A 606 -5.94 16.90 -31.75
N HIS A 607 -6.14 17.92 -30.90
CA HIS A 607 -6.79 19.21 -31.18
C HIS A 607 -8.29 19.16 -31.47
N SER A 608 -9.03 19.94 -30.69
CA SER A 608 -10.50 20.03 -30.74
C SER A 608 -11.07 20.35 -32.14
N ARG A 609 -10.39 21.18 -32.94
CA ARG A 609 -10.81 21.55 -34.30
C ARG A 609 -10.53 20.46 -35.34
N THR A 610 -9.37 19.80 -35.27
CA THR A 610 -9.01 18.69 -36.17
C THR A 610 -9.93 17.50 -35.94
N ILE A 611 -10.24 17.23 -34.67
CA ILE A 611 -11.25 16.26 -34.26
C ILE A 611 -12.61 16.62 -34.87
N ALA A 612 -13.09 17.85 -34.71
CA ALA A 612 -14.38 18.27 -35.26
C ALA A 612 -14.46 18.13 -36.79
N ALA A 613 -13.40 18.51 -37.52
CA ALA A 613 -13.32 18.31 -38.97
C ALA A 613 -13.38 16.84 -39.37
N ARG A 614 -12.71 15.94 -38.64
CA ARG A 614 -12.77 14.50 -38.91
C ARG A 614 -14.13 13.90 -38.57
N LEU A 615 -14.80 14.39 -37.52
CA LEU A 615 -16.17 13.99 -37.18
C LEU A 615 -17.17 14.47 -38.23
N GLU A 616 -17.00 15.65 -38.81
CA GLU A 616 -17.83 16.15 -39.92
C GLU A 616 -17.65 15.30 -41.19
N GLU A 617 -16.41 14.90 -41.50
CA GLU A 617 -16.11 14.05 -42.66
C GLU A 617 -16.69 12.63 -42.52
N LEU A 618 -16.61 12.03 -41.32
CA LEU A 618 -17.10 10.67 -41.07
C LEU A 618 -18.61 10.61 -40.80
N HIS A 619 -19.18 11.68 -40.26
CA HIS A 619 -20.60 11.77 -39.89
C HIS A 619 -21.15 13.15 -40.31
N PRO A 620 -21.48 13.35 -41.61
CA PRO A 620 -21.90 14.67 -42.12
C PRO A 620 -23.18 15.22 -41.49
N GLU A 621 -24.07 14.35 -41.02
CA GLU A 621 -25.34 14.72 -40.38
C GLU A 621 -25.37 14.27 -38.91
N PRO A 622 -25.78 15.14 -37.96
CA PRO A 622 -26.05 16.57 -38.13
C PRO A 622 -24.75 17.39 -38.32
N SER A 623 -24.77 18.37 -39.23
CA SER A 623 -23.60 19.22 -39.55
C SER A 623 -23.17 20.12 -38.38
N LEU A 624 -21.85 20.24 -38.19
CA LEU A 624 -21.22 21.18 -37.25
C LEU A 624 -21.02 22.59 -37.85
N HIS A 625 -21.30 22.79 -39.14
CA HIS A 625 -21.15 24.07 -39.84
C HIS A 625 -19.77 24.73 -39.65
N LEU A 626 -18.69 23.95 -39.78
CA LEU A 626 -17.30 24.39 -39.51
C LEU A 626 -16.80 25.53 -40.41
N ASP A 627 -17.43 25.71 -41.58
CA ASP A 627 -17.16 26.80 -42.52
C ASP A 627 -17.81 28.14 -42.12
N SER A 628 -18.58 28.17 -41.03
CA SER A 628 -19.29 29.37 -40.58
C SER A 628 -18.31 30.51 -40.24
N PRO A 629 -18.51 31.73 -40.80
CA PRO A 629 -17.64 32.88 -40.53
C PRO A 629 -17.71 33.33 -39.06
N ILE A 630 -18.72 32.88 -38.32
CA ILE A 630 -18.94 33.16 -36.90
C ILE A 630 -17.79 32.61 -36.05
N LEU A 631 -17.26 31.43 -36.37
CA LEU A 631 -16.16 30.82 -35.61
C LEU A 631 -14.89 31.69 -35.64
N ALA A 632 -14.62 32.34 -36.77
CA ALA A 632 -13.49 33.26 -36.92
C ALA A 632 -13.71 34.62 -36.22
N LYS A 633 -14.96 35.08 -36.07
CA LYS A 633 -15.31 36.21 -35.18
C LYS A 633 -15.08 35.80 -33.71
N LEU A 634 -15.60 34.63 -33.32
CA LEU A 634 -15.60 34.11 -31.96
C LEU A 634 -14.18 34.02 -31.36
N TYR A 635 -13.21 33.44 -32.07
CA TYR A 635 -11.83 33.34 -31.57
C TYR A 635 -11.18 34.71 -31.28
N LYS A 636 -11.57 35.78 -32.00
CA LYS A 636 -11.08 37.15 -31.72
C LYS A 636 -11.74 37.76 -30.48
N ILE A 637 -12.98 37.40 -30.19
CA ILE A 637 -13.74 37.84 -29.01
C ILE A 637 -13.28 37.07 -27.76
N GLN A 638 -12.97 35.78 -27.91
CA GLN A 638 -12.58 34.87 -26.82
C GLN A 638 -11.38 35.38 -26.02
N ALA A 639 -10.33 35.87 -26.69
CA ALA A 639 -9.15 36.42 -26.03
C ALA A 639 -9.47 37.66 -25.15
N LYS A 640 -10.47 38.47 -25.53
CA LYS A 640 -10.81 39.74 -24.84
C LYS A 640 -11.40 39.53 -23.44
N HIS A 641 -12.06 38.39 -23.18
CA HIS A 641 -12.64 38.09 -21.87
C HIS A 641 -11.88 37.00 -21.09
N LEU A 642 -11.22 36.05 -21.76
CA LEU A 642 -10.44 35.01 -21.07
C LEU A 642 -9.14 35.53 -20.46
N ALA A 643 -8.42 36.41 -21.15
CA ALA A 643 -7.12 36.89 -20.69
C ALA A 643 -7.19 37.77 -19.42
N PRO A 644 -8.13 38.72 -19.26
CA PRO A 644 -8.28 39.46 -18.01
C PRO A 644 -8.62 38.59 -16.80
N LEU A 645 -9.32 37.48 -17.02
CA LEU A 645 -9.75 36.55 -15.97
C LEU A 645 -8.73 35.43 -15.68
N TYR A 646 -7.58 35.41 -16.37
CA TYR A 646 -6.56 34.36 -16.26
C TYR A 646 -6.13 34.08 -14.81
N GLY A 647 -5.80 35.12 -14.05
CA GLY A 647 -5.39 34.99 -12.64
C GLY A 647 -6.48 34.51 -11.69
N PHE A 648 -7.77 34.53 -12.10
CA PHE A 648 -8.86 33.93 -11.35
C PHE A 648 -9.00 32.45 -11.66
N TRP A 649 -9.27 32.13 -12.93
CA TRP A 649 -9.59 30.75 -13.27
C TRP A 649 -8.37 29.85 -13.13
N MET A 650 -7.16 30.30 -13.50
CA MET A 650 -5.96 29.44 -13.52
C MET A 650 -5.63 28.77 -12.17
N PRO A 651 -5.54 29.49 -11.03
CA PRO A 651 -5.36 28.86 -9.72
C PRO A 651 -6.59 28.05 -9.27
N LEU A 652 -7.80 28.52 -9.56
CA LEU A 652 -9.03 27.84 -9.16
C LEU A 652 -9.17 26.48 -9.85
N VAL A 653 -8.64 26.29 -11.06
CA VAL A 653 -8.66 24.96 -11.68
C VAL A 653 -7.79 23.96 -10.91
N SER A 654 -6.70 24.39 -10.30
CA SER A 654 -5.96 23.54 -9.36
C SER A 654 -6.71 23.29 -8.05
N ALA A 655 -7.44 24.28 -7.54
CA ALA A 655 -8.11 24.18 -6.24
C ALA A 655 -9.39 23.32 -6.26
N ASN A 656 -10.25 23.54 -7.25
CA ASN A 656 -11.63 23.03 -7.26
C ASN A 656 -11.83 21.87 -8.25
N VAL A 657 -10.84 21.60 -9.09
CA VAL A 657 -11.02 20.88 -10.34
C VAL A 657 -9.99 19.73 -10.34
N LEU A 658 -8.67 19.95 -10.23
CA LEU A 658 -7.68 18.86 -10.24
C LEU A 658 -7.76 17.85 -9.08
N GLY A 659 -7.65 16.55 -9.43
CA GLY A 659 -7.35 15.46 -8.49
C GLY A 659 -5.90 15.50 -7.96
N PRO A 660 -5.57 14.82 -6.85
CA PRO A 660 -4.34 15.10 -6.10
C PRO A 660 -3.00 14.95 -6.87
N ARG A 661 -2.85 13.93 -7.74
CA ARG A 661 -1.61 13.69 -8.49
C ARG A 661 -1.47 14.67 -9.66
N SER A 662 -2.54 14.90 -10.41
CA SER A 662 -2.58 15.96 -11.43
C SER A 662 -2.38 17.35 -10.84
N LYS A 663 -2.92 17.63 -9.63
CA LYS A 663 -2.74 18.88 -8.88
C LYS A 663 -1.27 19.16 -8.56
N GLU A 664 -0.55 18.20 -7.99
CA GLU A 664 0.88 18.37 -7.65
C GLU A 664 1.74 18.68 -8.89
N TYR A 665 1.50 17.96 -9.99
CA TYR A 665 2.20 18.23 -11.26
C TYR A 665 1.85 19.61 -11.80
N PHE A 666 0.57 19.96 -11.78
CA PHE A 666 0.09 21.21 -12.34
C PHE A 666 0.59 22.43 -11.56
N ASP A 667 0.46 22.41 -10.24
CA ASP A 667 0.95 23.46 -9.35
C ASP A 667 2.43 23.70 -9.64
N ARG A 668 3.27 22.66 -9.57
CA ARG A 668 4.71 22.79 -9.85
C ARG A 668 4.99 23.38 -11.24
N THR A 669 4.38 22.85 -12.30
CA THR A 669 4.65 23.33 -13.67
C THR A 669 4.18 24.76 -13.93
N ARG A 670 3.07 25.21 -13.32
CA ARG A 670 2.63 26.60 -13.47
C ARG A 670 3.34 27.57 -12.54
N GLU A 671 3.78 27.12 -11.37
CA GLU A 671 4.66 27.93 -10.52
C GLU A 671 6.04 28.14 -11.18
N GLU A 672 6.51 27.17 -11.97
CA GLU A 672 7.67 27.31 -12.87
C GLU A 672 7.41 28.26 -14.06
N ASP A 673 6.26 28.14 -14.74
CA ASP A 673 5.88 29.00 -15.89
C ASP A 673 5.62 30.48 -15.48
N GLU A 674 4.86 30.70 -14.40
CA GLU A 674 4.42 32.02 -13.93
C GLU A 674 5.44 32.69 -12.98
N GLY A 675 6.40 31.91 -12.46
CA GLY A 675 7.43 32.38 -11.52
C GLY A 675 6.92 32.74 -10.11
N MET A 676 5.70 32.32 -9.75
CA MET A 676 5.11 32.57 -8.42
C MET A 676 4.06 31.52 -8.02
N PRO A 677 3.82 31.29 -6.72
CA PRO A 677 2.82 30.31 -6.25
C PRO A 677 1.40 30.57 -6.77
N LEU A 678 0.69 29.53 -7.21
CA LEU A 678 -0.70 29.67 -7.66
C LEU A 678 -1.65 30.24 -6.59
N PRO A 679 -1.54 29.89 -5.29
CA PRO A 679 -2.33 30.54 -4.24
C PRO A 679 -2.03 32.04 -4.11
N GLU A 680 -0.79 32.47 -4.29
CA GLU A 680 -0.41 33.90 -4.28
C GLU A 680 -0.97 34.62 -5.52
N MET A 681 -1.03 33.93 -6.67
CA MET A 681 -1.62 34.44 -7.91
C MET A 681 -3.12 34.71 -7.72
N LEU A 682 -3.83 33.78 -7.06
CA LEU A 682 -5.24 33.94 -6.74
C LEU A 682 -5.48 35.14 -5.81
N THR A 683 -4.71 35.28 -4.74
CA THR A 683 -4.83 36.43 -3.82
C THR A 683 -4.56 37.77 -4.53
N LYS A 684 -3.60 37.82 -5.46
CA LYS A 684 -3.37 39.02 -6.30
C LYS A 684 -4.56 39.30 -7.22
N ALA A 685 -5.14 38.26 -7.83
CA ALA A 685 -6.32 38.40 -8.68
C ALA A 685 -7.52 38.92 -7.87
N GLU A 686 -7.87 38.27 -6.74
CA GLU A 686 -8.94 38.68 -5.82
C GLU A 686 -8.83 40.15 -5.41
N SER A 687 -7.61 40.65 -5.14
CA SER A 687 -7.39 42.06 -4.80
C SER A 687 -7.74 43.07 -5.90
N ARG A 688 -7.95 42.61 -7.15
CA ARG A 688 -8.27 43.41 -8.34
C ARG A 688 -9.48 42.85 -9.11
N GLU A 689 -10.39 42.15 -8.43
CA GLU A 689 -11.53 41.46 -9.06
C GLU A 689 -12.39 42.37 -9.95
N GLU A 690 -12.82 43.51 -9.43
CA GLU A 690 -13.65 44.44 -10.21
C GLU A 690 -12.93 44.97 -11.46
N GLU A 691 -11.61 45.20 -11.38
CA GLU A 691 -10.81 45.64 -12.53
C GLU A 691 -10.69 44.53 -13.60
N ALA A 692 -10.49 43.28 -13.18
CA ALA A 692 -10.46 42.14 -14.10
C ALA A 692 -11.80 41.94 -14.82
N TRP A 693 -12.91 42.09 -14.11
CA TRP A 693 -14.27 41.97 -14.67
C TRP A 693 -14.67 43.15 -15.56
N GLU A 694 -14.27 44.39 -15.22
CA GLU A 694 -14.44 45.54 -16.12
C GLU A 694 -13.67 45.33 -17.44
N ASN A 695 -12.43 44.84 -17.37
CA ASN A 695 -11.63 44.53 -18.55
C ASN A 695 -12.24 43.39 -19.39
N ALA A 696 -12.81 42.35 -18.76
CA ALA A 696 -13.47 41.25 -19.46
C ALA A 696 -14.83 41.63 -20.08
N ARG A 697 -15.55 42.61 -19.50
CA ARG A 697 -16.92 43.00 -19.90
C ARG A 697 -17.04 43.37 -21.38
N GLY A 698 -16.03 44.00 -21.97
CA GLY A 698 -16.03 44.35 -23.39
C GLY A 698 -16.13 43.10 -24.28
N GLY A 699 -15.35 42.07 -23.98
CA GLY A 699 -15.39 40.79 -24.70
C GLY A 699 -16.69 40.02 -24.48
N LEU A 700 -17.29 40.09 -23.30
CA LEU A 700 -18.59 39.46 -23.02
C LEU A 700 -19.74 40.13 -23.80
N ARG A 701 -19.76 41.46 -23.86
CA ARG A 701 -20.77 42.22 -24.63
C ARG A 701 -20.64 42.02 -26.13
N GLU A 702 -19.41 41.96 -26.66
CA GLU A 702 -19.19 41.59 -28.07
C GLU A 702 -19.70 40.18 -28.39
N LEU A 703 -19.59 39.24 -27.43
CA LEU A 703 -20.11 37.88 -27.57
C LEU A 703 -21.64 37.84 -27.54
N GLY A 704 -22.27 38.57 -26.60
CA GLY A 704 -23.73 38.72 -26.55
C GLY A 704 -24.30 39.35 -27.81
N ALA A 705 -23.73 40.47 -28.26
CA ALA A 705 -24.14 41.13 -29.50
C ALA A 705 -24.01 40.24 -30.74
N LEU A 706 -22.98 39.39 -30.81
CA LEU A 706 -22.83 38.41 -31.90
C LEU A 706 -23.92 37.32 -31.86
N LEU A 707 -24.38 36.93 -30.67
CA LEU A 707 -25.47 35.98 -30.50
C LEU A 707 -26.85 36.60 -30.82
N GLU A 708 -27.01 37.90 -30.57
CA GLU A 708 -28.21 38.67 -30.94
C GLU A 708 -28.28 39.07 -32.42
N GLU A 709 -27.25 38.83 -33.24
CA GLU A 709 -27.31 39.02 -34.71
C GLU A 709 -28.44 38.18 -35.36
N ASN A 710 -28.85 37.05 -34.74
CA ASN A 710 -29.88 36.14 -35.24
C ASN A 710 -30.94 35.80 -34.15
N PRO A 711 -31.97 36.65 -33.94
CA PRO A 711 -32.92 36.50 -32.82
C PRO A 711 -33.94 35.35 -32.96
N GLU A 712 -33.92 34.59 -34.05
CA GLU A 712 -34.88 33.52 -34.35
C GLU A 712 -34.64 32.21 -33.56
N GLY A 713 -33.58 32.14 -32.76
CA GLY A 713 -33.32 31.02 -31.85
C GLY A 713 -32.20 31.30 -30.85
N PRO A 714 -31.81 30.32 -30.03
CA PRO A 714 -30.84 30.50 -28.95
C PRO A 714 -29.37 30.36 -29.39
N PHE A 715 -29.10 30.05 -30.66
CA PHE A 715 -27.78 29.79 -31.22
C PHE A 715 -27.32 30.90 -32.17
N PHE A 716 -26.02 30.99 -32.46
CA PHE A 716 -25.45 32.00 -33.35
C PHE A 716 -26.01 31.96 -34.78
N MET A 717 -26.58 30.81 -35.21
CA MET A 717 -27.30 30.65 -36.48
C MET A 717 -28.82 30.50 -36.27
N GLY A 718 -29.36 31.17 -35.24
CA GLY A 718 -30.77 31.17 -34.89
C GLY A 718 -31.22 29.81 -34.34
N PRO A 719 -32.08 29.06 -35.06
CA PRO A 719 -32.48 27.71 -34.65
C PRO A 719 -31.42 26.63 -34.95
N VAL A 720 -30.40 26.93 -35.76
CA VAL A 720 -29.38 25.97 -36.18
C VAL A 720 -28.17 26.02 -35.24
N VAL A 721 -27.75 24.86 -34.75
CA VAL A 721 -26.55 24.69 -33.90
C VAL A 721 -25.31 24.67 -34.78
N SER A 722 -24.27 25.38 -34.40
CA SER A 722 -22.95 25.36 -35.04
C SER A 722 -21.84 24.99 -34.06
N TYR A 723 -20.65 24.66 -34.57
CA TYR A 723 -19.48 24.45 -33.74
C TYR A 723 -19.11 25.69 -32.90
N ALA A 724 -19.47 26.91 -33.34
CA ALA A 724 -19.26 28.12 -32.55
C ALA A 724 -20.09 28.12 -31.25
N ASP A 725 -21.31 27.60 -31.30
CA ASP A 725 -22.18 27.42 -30.12
C ASP A 725 -21.55 26.42 -29.14
N LEU A 726 -21.05 25.29 -29.65
CA LEU A 726 -20.37 24.27 -28.84
C LEU A 726 -19.07 24.79 -28.20
N VAL A 727 -18.36 25.73 -28.87
CA VAL A 727 -17.17 26.39 -28.30
C VAL A 727 -17.52 27.32 -27.14
N VAL A 728 -18.61 28.08 -27.23
CA VAL A 728 -19.07 28.94 -26.11
C VAL A 728 -19.66 28.12 -24.98
N LEU A 729 -20.46 27.10 -25.29
CA LEU A 729 -21.03 26.16 -24.34
C LEU A 729 -19.94 25.42 -23.54
N ALA A 730 -18.87 24.96 -24.20
CA ALA A 730 -17.69 24.38 -23.53
C ALA A 730 -17.01 25.35 -22.54
N TRP A 731 -16.96 26.63 -22.88
CA TRP A 731 -16.34 27.66 -22.04
C TRP A 731 -17.25 28.09 -20.86
N LEU A 732 -18.56 28.15 -21.07
CA LEU A 732 -19.52 28.37 -19.97
C LEU A 732 -19.52 27.18 -19.00
N GLN A 733 -19.50 25.93 -19.50
CA GLN A 733 -19.33 24.75 -18.67
C GLN A 733 -18.01 24.79 -17.89
N PHE A 734 -16.91 25.24 -18.51
CA PHE A 734 -15.63 25.41 -17.82
C PHE A 734 -15.74 26.36 -16.62
N TYR A 735 -16.39 27.52 -16.79
CA TYR A 735 -16.62 28.44 -15.69
C TYR A 735 -17.49 27.82 -14.59
N TRP A 736 -18.53 27.06 -14.96
CA TRP A 736 -19.42 26.40 -14.01
C TRP A 736 -18.68 25.36 -13.15
N VAL A 737 -17.79 24.55 -13.74
CA VAL A 737 -17.01 23.54 -13.01
C VAL A 737 -15.84 24.16 -12.21
N VAL A 738 -15.23 25.24 -12.70
CA VAL A 738 -14.13 25.90 -11.96
C VAL A 738 -14.63 26.64 -10.74
N ASP A 739 -15.59 27.54 -10.92
CA ASP A 739 -16.23 28.29 -9.83
C ASP A 739 -17.55 28.87 -10.34
N LYS A 740 -18.65 28.18 -10.03
CA LYS A 740 -19.98 28.61 -10.47
C LYS A 740 -20.30 30.04 -10.04
N GLU A 741 -20.07 30.38 -8.77
CA GLU A 741 -20.50 31.67 -8.21
C GLU A 741 -19.64 32.83 -8.73
N ARG A 742 -18.31 32.64 -8.78
CA ARG A 742 -17.37 33.70 -9.14
C ARG A 742 -17.18 33.86 -10.64
N LEU A 743 -17.30 32.80 -11.43
CA LEU A 743 -17.07 32.83 -12.88
C LEU A 743 -18.37 32.70 -13.70
N PHE A 744 -19.14 31.63 -13.51
CA PHE A 744 -20.31 31.35 -14.36
C PHE A 744 -21.45 32.33 -14.11
N ASP A 745 -21.94 32.40 -12.87
CA ASP A 745 -23.06 33.27 -12.48
C ASP A 745 -22.71 34.75 -12.74
N ARG A 746 -21.43 35.13 -12.60
CA ARG A 746 -20.92 36.48 -12.87
C ARG A 746 -20.79 36.81 -14.37
N ALA A 747 -20.41 35.85 -15.22
CA ALA A 747 -20.43 35.99 -16.67
C ALA A 747 -21.86 36.12 -17.20
N VAL A 748 -22.76 35.23 -16.78
CA VAL A 748 -24.18 35.25 -17.13
C VAL A 748 -24.87 36.52 -16.65
N LYS A 749 -24.60 36.98 -15.42
CA LYS A 749 -25.11 38.27 -14.91
C LYS A 749 -24.59 39.48 -15.69
N THR A 750 -23.41 39.39 -16.29
CA THR A 750 -22.84 40.46 -17.13
C THR A 750 -23.49 40.50 -18.51
N GLU A 751 -23.81 39.34 -19.08
CA GLU A 751 -24.45 39.20 -20.39
C GLU A 751 -25.51 38.07 -20.38
N PRO A 752 -26.77 38.38 -19.99
CA PRO A 752 -27.82 37.37 -19.75
C PRO A 752 -28.18 36.52 -20.98
N VAL A 753 -27.82 36.96 -22.18
CA VAL A 753 -28.02 36.20 -23.42
C VAL A 753 -27.24 34.88 -23.41
N LEU A 754 -26.12 34.81 -22.68
CA LEU A 754 -25.32 33.59 -22.53
C LEU A 754 -26.06 32.47 -21.78
N ASP A 755 -26.99 32.81 -20.88
CA ASP A 755 -27.84 31.84 -20.18
C ASP A 755 -28.77 31.10 -21.14
N ARG A 756 -29.33 31.83 -22.12
CA ARG A 756 -30.21 31.28 -23.16
C ARG A 756 -29.49 30.22 -24.00
N LEU A 757 -28.24 30.48 -24.38
CA LEU A 757 -27.37 29.54 -25.09
C LEU A 757 -27.06 28.31 -24.21
N TYR A 758 -26.72 28.54 -22.94
CA TYR A 758 -26.33 27.48 -22.01
C TYR A 758 -27.48 26.51 -21.73
N GLU A 759 -28.67 27.01 -21.39
CA GLU A 759 -29.84 26.15 -21.16
C GLU A 759 -30.31 25.44 -22.44
N ALA A 760 -30.20 26.05 -23.61
CA ALA A 760 -30.48 25.38 -24.90
C ALA A 760 -29.44 24.29 -25.25
N GLY A 761 -28.18 24.48 -24.84
CA GLY A 761 -27.09 23.54 -25.04
C GLY A 761 -27.00 22.40 -24.03
N LYS A 762 -27.75 22.51 -22.92
CA LYS A 762 -27.69 21.63 -21.74
C LYS A 762 -27.83 20.14 -22.04
N GLN A 763 -28.69 19.78 -23.00
CA GLN A 763 -28.86 18.40 -23.49
C GLN A 763 -27.55 17.74 -23.95
N TRP A 764 -26.58 18.49 -24.48
CA TRP A 764 -25.28 17.96 -24.88
C TRP A 764 -24.26 17.94 -23.72
N LEU A 765 -24.59 18.53 -22.58
CA LEU A 765 -23.82 18.50 -21.35
C LEU A 765 -24.22 17.33 -20.42
N GLU A 766 -25.37 16.67 -20.65
CA GLU A 766 -25.90 15.53 -19.86
C GLU A 766 -25.10 14.21 -20.00
N ARG A 767 -24.11 14.15 -20.90
CA ARG A 767 -23.18 13.00 -21.07
C ARG A 767 -21.75 13.33 -20.60
N ASN A 768 -21.56 14.35 -19.74
CA ASN A 768 -20.23 14.74 -19.26
C ASN A 768 -19.70 13.87 -18.11
N ASP A 769 -20.60 13.13 -17.48
CA ASP A 769 -20.48 12.30 -16.28
C ASP A 769 -20.39 10.78 -16.57
N HIS A 770 -20.15 10.42 -17.85
CA HIS A 770 -19.86 9.07 -18.34
C HIS A 770 -18.43 8.92 -18.91
#